data_AF-A0AB74C5S2-F1
#
_entry.id   AF-A0AB74C5S2-F1
#
_cell.length_a   1.000
_cell.length_b   1.000
_cell.length_c   1.000
_cell.angle_alpha   90.00
_cell.angle_beta   90.00
_cell.angle_gamma   90.00
#
_symmetry.space_group_name_H-M   'P 1'
#
loop_
_entity.id
_entity.type
_entity.pdbx_description
1 polymer ?
#
loop_
_entity_poly.entity_id
_entity_poly.type
_entity_poly.pdbx_seq_one_letter_code
_entity_poly.pdbx_strand_id
1 'polypeptide(L)'
;MTSAGPNTTGKRVNVLVYTGIGTTVDSVRHCLYTLRRLLAPHYAVIPVTADMLIKEPWTLTCALLVIPGGADLGYCRALNGPGNRRIEQFVRRGGAYLGFCAGGYYGCKRCEFEVGDKTYEVIGDRELAFFPGICRGCAFPGFVYHSEAGARAAELKVSKDALNVGIVPESFRSYYNGGGVFVDAPSYADKGVEVLASYAEELNVDSGSGAAAVVYCKVGEGAAVLTGPHPEFAAVNLDKSAGGPEYGKMVDALAADDRARTDFLKACLTKLGLQVTQNTTTVPSLSSLHISSLDPADTSSILSSLQELITTDGEHQYLKDENDTFRIEKPEAWNMESLQEALPDDSKEDSGKAEEGIVDYNAIVKHLVIHEDVPLSKMTPYFNHHAFYSNLRQYQSQMREGAREFGSSIVYGEVITSTNTILEKNPKLLRNLPNGFTATATTQVAGRGRGSNVWVSPAGALMFSTVVRHPMEKMQSAPVVFIQYLAAMAVVQGIKSYDKGFEEMPVKMKWPNDIYALDPENADKKRYTKICGILVNSHYSAGEYTSVVGVGVNATNASPTTSLNALAAHFLGNKTAPITLEKLLARILTTFEELHTRFLRTGFDKTFEDMYYSDWLHMHQVVTLEEEGGARARIKGITRDYGLLLAEELGWDDRPTGRIWQLQSDSNSFDFLRGLVRRKV
;
A
#
# COMPACT_ATOMS: atom_id res chain seq x y z
N MET A 1 36.12 -23.17 25.80
CA MET A 1 35.78 -21.79 25.41
C MET A 1 35.82 -21.71 23.90
N THR A 2 34.66 -21.81 23.26
CA THR A 2 34.46 -21.62 21.82
C THR A 2 33.17 -20.84 21.68
N SER A 3 33.30 -19.54 21.43
CA SER A 3 32.20 -18.61 21.22
C SER A 3 31.54 -18.91 19.88
N ALA A 4 30.35 -19.50 19.93
CA ALA A 4 29.43 -19.49 18.80
C ALA A 4 28.98 -18.03 18.59
N GLY A 5 29.28 -17.46 17.43
CA GLY A 5 28.73 -16.17 17.02
C GLY A 5 27.21 -16.24 16.82
N PRO A 6 26.49 -15.11 16.91
CA PRO A 6 25.05 -15.09 16.70
C PRO A 6 24.74 -15.47 15.24
N ASN A 7 23.93 -16.51 15.08
CA ASN A 7 23.45 -17.03 13.80
C ASN A 7 22.46 -16.02 13.17
N THR A 8 22.95 -15.05 12.40
CA THR A 8 22.13 -14.07 11.67
C THR A 8 21.67 -14.63 10.33
N THR A 9 20.73 -15.57 10.33
CA THR A 9 19.91 -15.89 9.14
C THR A 9 18.47 -15.50 9.44
N GLY A 10 18.17 -14.20 9.34
CA GLY A 10 16.78 -13.72 9.40
C GLY A 10 15.99 -14.33 8.24
N LYS A 11 14.81 -14.90 8.53
CA LYS A 11 13.93 -15.48 7.52
C LYS A 11 13.48 -14.37 6.56
N ARG A 12 13.80 -14.48 5.27
CA ARG A 12 13.29 -13.58 4.22
C ARG A 12 11.82 -13.89 3.98
N VAL A 13 10.93 -13.03 4.45
CA VAL A 13 9.47 -13.25 4.48
C VAL A 13 8.70 -12.32 3.55
N ASN A 14 9.36 -11.39 2.86
CA ASN A 14 8.69 -10.38 2.03
C ASN A 14 8.88 -10.63 0.54
N VAL A 15 7.82 -10.45 -0.23
CA VAL A 15 7.82 -10.35 -1.69
C VAL A 15 7.41 -8.92 -2.04
N LEU A 16 8.30 -8.16 -2.64
CA LEU A 16 8.09 -6.73 -2.90
C LEU A 16 7.66 -6.55 -4.36
N VAL A 17 6.52 -5.90 -4.59
CA VAL A 17 6.00 -5.60 -5.93
C VAL A 17 6.13 -4.10 -6.18
N TYR A 18 6.93 -3.71 -7.17
CA TYR A 18 7.09 -2.29 -7.49
C TYR A 18 5.79 -1.71 -8.08
N THR A 19 5.38 -0.53 -7.60
CA THR A 19 4.16 0.18 -8.04
C THR A 19 4.43 1.65 -8.41
N GLY A 20 5.70 1.99 -8.65
CA GLY A 20 6.11 3.36 -8.96
C GLY A 20 5.99 3.70 -10.45
N ILE A 21 6.62 4.81 -10.83
CA ILE A 21 6.66 5.27 -12.22
C ILE A 21 7.15 4.15 -13.13
N GLY A 22 6.40 3.91 -14.22
CA GLY A 22 6.68 2.89 -15.22
C GLY A 22 5.71 1.71 -15.20
N THR A 23 4.98 1.44 -14.12
CA THR A 23 4.01 0.34 -14.09
C THR A 23 2.63 0.74 -14.60
N THR A 24 1.84 -0.20 -15.15
CA THR A 24 0.38 -0.01 -15.29
C THR A 24 -0.38 -0.49 -14.06
N VAL A 25 -1.55 0.12 -13.81
CA VAL A 25 -2.43 -0.25 -12.68
C VAL A 25 -2.86 -1.71 -12.79
N ASP A 26 -3.25 -2.17 -13.99
CA ASP A 26 -3.65 -3.55 -14.20
C ASP A 26 -2.51 -4.55 -14.00
N SER A 27 -1.31 -4.26 -14.50
CA SER A 27 -0.16 -5.14 -14.28
C SER A 27 0.14 -5.30 -12.79
N VAL A 28 0.08 -4.22 -12.01
CA VAL A 28 0.25 -4.26 -10.55
C VAL A 28 -0.87 -5.08 -9.89
N ARG A 29 -2.13 -4.87 -10.31
CA ARG A 29 -3.30 -5.53 -9.76
C ARG A 29 -3.25 -7.04 -9.97
N HIS A 30 -2.99 -7.49 -11.20
CA HIS A 30 -2.82 -8.90 -11.53
C HIS A 30 -1.61 -9.53 -10.83
N CYS A 31 -0.48 -8.80 -10.78
CA CYS A 31 0.72 -9.26 -10.07
C CYS A 31 0.45 -9.49 -8.58
N LEU A 32 -0.15 -8.51 -7.88
CA LEU A 32 -0.51 -8.64 -6.47
C LEU A 32 -1.52 -9.78 -6.24
N TYR A 33 -2.56 -9.86 -7.08
CA TYR A 33 -3.58 -10.91 -7.02
C TYR A 33 -2.94 -12.30 -7.12
N THR A 34 -2.16 -12.53 -8.18
CA THR A 34 -1.56 -13.84 -8.46
C THR A 34 -0.53 -14.21 -7.39
N LEU A 35 0.40 -13.33 -7.05
CA LEU A 35 1.45 -13.66 -6.08
C LEU A 35 0.92 -13.92 -4.67
N ARG A 36 -0.12 -13.19 -4.23
CA ARG A 36 -0.75 -13.46 -2.92
C ARG A 36 -1.31 -14.87 -2.84
N ARG A 37 -1.97 -15.35 -3.89
CA ARG A 37 -2.54 -16.71 -3.96
C ARG A 37 -1.48 -17.80 -4.03
N LEU A 38 -0.34 -17.54 -4.67
CA LEU A 38 0.72 -18.53 -4.86
C LEU A 38 1.71 -18.61 -3.69
N LEU A 39 1.85 -17.54 -2.91
CA LEU A 39 2.89 -17.40 -1.89
C LEU A 39 2.36 -17.33 -0.45
N ALA A 40 1.05 -17.14 -0.24
CA ALA A 40 0.46 -17.21 1.09
C ALA A 40 0.35 -18.67 1.58
N PRO A 41 0.66 -18.98 2.85
CA PRO A 41 1.00 -18.05 3.95
C PRO A 41 2.51 -17.79 4.11
N HIS A 42 3.35 -18.32 3.22
CA HIS A 42 4.81 -18.31 3.38
C HIS A 42 5.45 -16.92 3.27
N TYR A 43 4.86 -16.01 2.49
CA TYR A 43 5.39 -14.66 2.27
C TYR A 43 4.30 -13.58 2.33
N ALA A 44 4.68 -12.40 2.81
CA ALA A 44 3.89 -11.18 2.68
C ALA A 44 4.18 -10.52 1.33
N VAL A 45 3.14 -10.34 0.50
CA VAL A 45 3.25 -9.64 -0.80
C VAL A 45 2.92 -8.17 -0.64
N ILE A 46 3.95 -7.32 -0.72
CA ILE A 46 3.93 -5.91 -0.30
C ILE A 46 4.22 -5.01 -1.50
N PRO A 47 3.34 -4.04 -1.82
CA PRO A 47 3.65 -3.03 -2.83
C PRO A 47 4.74 -2.07 -2.34
N VAL A 48 5.65 -1.65 -3.22
CA VAL A 48 6.75 -0.73 -2.88
C VAL A 48 6.96 0.35 -3.95
N THR A 49 7.40 1.53 -3.51
CA THR A 49 7.73 2.65 -4.41
C THR A 49 9.23 2.74 -4.70
N ALA A 50 9.61 3.56 -5.69
CA ALA A 50 11.02 3.82 -5.99
C ALA A 50 11.77 4.40 -4.78
N ASP A 51 11.13 5.31 -4.05
CA ASP A 51 11.71 5.88 -2.84
C ASP A 51 11.97 4.81 -1.78
N MET A 52 11.06 3.84 -1.60
CA MET A 52 11.31 2.73 -0.68
C MET A 52 12.53 1.90 -1.11
N LEU A 53 12.64 1.58 -2.40
CA LEU A 53 13.77 0.78 -2.91
C LEU A 53 15.12 1.51 -2.81
N ILE A 54 15.12 2.84 -2.94
CA ILE A 54 16.34 3.67 -2.91
C ILE A 54 16.72 4.04 -1.47
N LYS A 55 15.73 4.35 -0.64
CA LYS A 55 15.95 5.04 0.63
C LYS A 55 15.83 4.12 1.83
N GLU A 56 14.98 3.10 1.79
CA GLU A 56 14.68 2.25 2.94
C GLU A 56 15.49 0.93 2.96
N PRO A 57 15.72 0.34 4.15
CA PRO A 57 16.31 -0.98 4.28
C PRO A 57 15.29 -2.09 3.98
N TRP A 58 15.39 -2.67 2.78
CA TRP A 58 14.47 -3.72 2.32
C TRP A 58 15.15 -5.06 2.02
N THR A 59 16.44 -5.06 1.70
CA THR A 59 17.16 -6.22 1.14
C THR A 59 17.31 -7.39 2.12
N LEU A 60 17.26 -7.13 3.43
CA LEU A 60 17.47 -8.15 4.47
C LEU A 60 16.26 -9.07 4.64
N THR A 61 15.05 -8.55 4.46
CA THR A 61 13.79 -9.29 4.65
C THR A 61 13.11 -9.69 3.34
N CYS A 62 13.56 -9.14 2.22
CA CYS A 62 13.05 -9.43 0.89
C CYS A 62 13.56 -10.78 0.37
N ALA A 63 12.65 -11.65 -0.04
CA ALA A 63 12.94 -12.87 -0.78
C ALA A 63 12.96 -12.61 -2.30
N LEU A 64 11.98 -11.85 -2.78
CA LEU A 64 11.74 -11.61 -4.20
C LEU A 64 11.35 -10.14 -4.44
N LEU A 65 12.03 -9.49 -5.38
CA LEU A 65 11.60 -8.21 -5.96
C LEU A 65 10.96 -8.45 -7.32
N VAL A 66 9.75 -7.92 -7.50
CA VAL A 66 8.96 -8.04 -8.72
C VAL A 66 8.78 -6.68 -9.37
N ILE A 67 9.13 -6.57 -10.65
CA ILE A 67 8.87 -5.40 -11.50
C ILE A 67 7.78 -5.77 -12.52
N PRO A 68 6.54 -5.27 -12.35
CA PRO A 68 5.43 -5.57 -13.26
C PRO A 68 5.60 -4.97 -14.67
N GLY A 69 4.64 -5.26 -15.55
CA GLY A 69 4.56 -4.65 -16.88
C GLY A 69 4.19 -3.16 -16.89
N GLY A 70 4.45 -2.52 -18.03
CA GLY A 70 4.22 -1.09 -18.26
C GLY A 70 5.19 -0.48 -19.28
N ALA A 71 5.87 0.61 -18.92
CA ALA A 71 6.82 1.34 -19.75
C ALA A 71 8.19 1.41 -19.06
N ASP A 72 9.19 0.76 -19.65
CA ASP A 72 10.49 0.50 -19.03
C ASP A 72 11.32 1.78 -18.73
N LEU A 73 11.19 2.82 -19.55
CA LEU A 73 11.83 4.12 -19.33
C LEU A 73 11.35 4.78 -18.04
N GLY A 74 10.14 4.48 -17.58
CA GLY A 74 9.64 4.91 -16.28
C GLY A 74 10.49 4.36 -15.14
N TYR A 75 10.87 3.07 -15.21
CA TYR A 75 11.77 2.43 -14.25
C TYR A 75 13.16 3.04 -14.32
N CYS A 76 13.67 3.28 -15.53
CA CYS A 76 14.97 3.91 -15.73
C CYS A 76 15.03 5.29 -15.07
N ARG A 77 14.03 6.15 -15.29
CA ARG A 77 13.94 7.48 -14.66
C ARG A 77 13.86 7.42 -13.14
N ALA A 78 13.20 6.40 -12.60
CA ALA A 78 12.95 6.29 -11.17
C ALA A 78 14.11 5.64 -10.39
N LEU A 79 14.81 4.66 -10.98
CA LEU A 79 15.70 3.74 -10.26
C LEU A 79 17.15 3.74 -10.73
N ASN A 80 17.49 4.31 -11.89
CA ASN A 80 18.88 4.34 -12.38
C ASN A 80 19.85 4.98 -11.38
N GLY A 81 21.05 4.42 -11.32
CA GLY A 81 22.08 4.77 -10.35
C GLY A 81 21.83 4.11 -8.99
N PRO A 82 21.41 4.84 -7.93
CA PRO A 82 21.32 4.28 -6.58
C PRO A 82 20.35 3.10 -6.43
N GLY A 83 19.19 3.14 -7.10
CA GLY A 83 18.18 2.08 -7.01
C GLY A 83 18.69 0.77 -7.60
N ASN A 84 19.17 0.82 -8.85
CA ASN A 84 19.71 -0.34 -9.54
C ASN A 84 20.91 -0.95 -8.85
N ARG A 85 21.83 -0.14 -8.29
CA ARG A 85 22.93 -0.68 -7.48
C ARG A 85 22.44 -1.50 -6.29
N ARG A 86 21.38 -1.06 -5.61
CA ARG A 86 20.79 -1.82 -4.49
C ARG A 86 20.09 -3.09 -4.96
N ILE A 87 19.35 -3.02 -6.07
CA ILE A 87 18.66 -4.18 -6.67
C ILE A 87 19.68 -5.22 -7.13
N GLU A 88 20.70 -4.81 -7.87
CA GLU A 88 21.76 -5.69 -8.36
C GLU A 88 22.50 -6.35 -7.18
N GLN A 89 22.89 -5.58 -6.16
CA GLN A 89 23.55 -6.14 -4.98
C GLN A 89 22.66 -7.12 -4.22
N PHE A 90 21.37 -6.83 -4.10
CA PHE A 90 20.39 -7.73 -3.50
C PHE A 90 20.36 -9.08 -4.22
N VAL A 91 20.19 -9.07 -5.55
CA VAL A 91 20.14 -10.30 -6.34
C VAL A 91 21.48 -11.04 -6.27
N ARG A 92 22.61 -10.34 -6.45
CA ARG A 92 23.94 -10.96 -6.36
C ARG A 92 24.24 -11.62 -5.01
N ARG A 93 23.61 -11.16 -3.92
CA ARG A 93 23.72 -11.71 -2.55
C ARG A 93 22.59 -12.68 -2.21
N GLY A 94 22.11 -13.42 -3.21
CA GLY A 94 21.14 -14.49 -3.02
C GLY A 94 19.68 -14.07 -3.12
N GLY A 95 19.36 -12.82 -3.45
CA GLY A 95 18.00 -12.36 -3.70
C GLY A 95 17.43 -12.85 -5.04
N ALA A 96 16.11 -12.82 -5.20
CA ALA A 96 15.45 -13.15 -6.45
C ALA A 96 14.84 -11.91 -7.14
N TYR A 97 14.89 -11.87 -8.47
CA TYR A 97 14.22 -10.86 -9.30
C TYR A 97 13.21 -11.52 -10.24
N LEU A 98 12.04 -10.91 -10.40
CA LEU A 98 11.04 -11.31 -11.40
C LEU A 98 10.56 -10.09 -12.18
N GLY A 99 10.79 -10.09 -13.49
CA GLY A 99 10.39 -9.01 -14.39
C GLY A 99 9.34 -9.47 -15.38
N PHE A 100 8.17 -8.82 -15.38
CA PHE A 100 7.09 -9.10 -16.34
C PHE A 100 7.06 -8.07 -17.46
N CYS A 101 7.03 -8.51 -18.72
CA CYS A 101 6.97 -7.65 -19.91
C CYS A 101 8.01 -6.51 -19.83
N ALA A 102 7.61 -5.24 -19.68
CA ALA A 102 8.51 -4.09 -19.46
C ALA A 102 9.52 -4.30 -18.32
N GLY A 103 9.14 -4.98 -17.23
CA GLY A 103 10.06 -5.37 -16.16
C GLY A 103 11.07 -6.45 -16.59
N GLY A 104 10.71 -7.27 -17.58
CA GLY A 104 11.60 -8.20 -18.27
C GLY A 104 12.61 -7.46 -19.16
N TYR A 105 12.15 -6.53 -20.00
CA TYR A 105 13.03 -5.64 -20.78
C TYR A 105 14.01 -4.88 -19.88
N TYR A 106 13.52 -4.37 -18.74
CA TYR A 106 14.32 -3.63 -17.77
C TYR A 106 15.46 -4.46 -17.15
N GLY A 107 15.26 -5.76 -17.01
CA GLY A 107 16.28 -6.70 -16.50
C GLY A 107 17.33 -7.12 -17.53
N CYS A 108 17.21 -6.70 -18.79
CA CYS A 108 18.13 -7.06 -19.87
C CYS A 108 19.25 -6.04 -20.03
N LYS A 109 20.37 -6.42 -20.67
CA LYS A 109 21.46 -5.48 -20.96
C LYS A 109 21.00 -4.39 -21.93
N ARG A 110 20.14 -4.75 -22.89
CA ARG A 110 19.64 -3.84 -23.92
C ARG A 110 18.17 -4.11 -24.23
N CYS A 111 17.43 -3.03 -24.44
CA CYS A 111 16.03 -3.04 -24.88
C CYS A 111 15.97 -2.49 -26.31
N GLU A 112 15.26 -3.20 -27.18
CA GLU A 112 14.94 -2.81 -28.55
C GLU A 112 13.43 -3.01 -28.76
N PHE A 113 12.65 -1.95 -28.58
CA PHE A 113 11.19 -2.00 -28.67
C PHE A 113 10.71 -1.11 -29.82
N GLU A 114 9.88 -1.67 -30.70
CA GLU A 114 9.28 -1.00 -31.86
C GLU A 114 10.32 -0.24 -32.71
N VAL A 115 11.45 -0.91 -33.00
CA VAL A 115 12.56 -0.33 -33.77
C VAL A 115 12.08 0.11 -35.15
N GLY A 116 12.26 1.39 -35.47
CA GLY A 116 11.80 2.00 -36.72
C GLY A 116 10.44 2.70 -36.65
N ASP A 117 9.64 2.50 -35.58
CA ASP A 117 8.43 3.30 -35.33
C ASP A 117 8.76 4.52 -34.47
N LYS A 118 8.84 5.70 -35.10
CA LYS A 118 9.19 6.96 -34.42
C LYS A 118 8.26 7.34 -33.26
N THR A 119 7.08 6.74 -33.18
CA THR A 119 6.08 7.01 -32.13
C THR A 119 6.37 6.21 -30.86
N TYR A 120 6.86 4.98 -31.01
CA TYR A 120 6.97 4.01 -29.92
C TYR A 120 8.40 3.49 -29.68
N GLU A 121 9.35 3.84 -30.55
CA GLU A 121 10.72 3.35 -30.50
C GLU A 121 11.39 3.60 -29.15
N VAL A 122 11.86 2.52 -28.52
CA VAL A 122 12.72 2.56 -27.35
C VAL A 122 13.94 1.68 -27.58
N ILE A 123 15.10 2.33 -27.70
CA ILE A 123 16.38 1.65 -27.90
C ILE A 123 17.37 2.14 -26.86
N GLY A 124 17.99 1.22 -26.12
CA GLY A 124 19.12 1.57 -25.26
C GLY A 124 19.47 0.51 -24.24
N ASP A 125 20.55 0.78 -23.51
CA ASP A 125 21.08 -0.13 -22.51
C ASP A 125 20.33 0.04 -21.17
N ARG A 126 20.35 -1.00 -20.32
CA ARG A 126 19.82 -0.96 -18.95
C ARG A 126 20.92 -1.38 -17.97
N GLU A 127 20.93 -0.77 -16.79
CA GLU A 127 22.00 -0.96 -15.81
C GLU A 127 21.96 -2.34 -15.13
N LEU A 128 20.78 -2.97 -14.99
CA LEU A 128 20.64 -4.24 -14.27
C LEU A 128 21.34 -5.40 -15.00
N ALA A 129 21.13 -5.50 -16.32
CA ALA A 129 21.80 -6.46 -17.20
C ALA A 129 21.85 -7.91 -16.66
N PHE A 130 20.79 -8.38 -16.00
CA PHE A 130 20.69 -9.76 -15.51
C PHE A 130 20.68 -10.75 -16.66
N PHE A 131 19.93 -10.44 -17.73
CA PHE A 131 20.11 -11.09 -19.02
C PHE A 131 21.16 -10.31 -19.83
N PRO A 132 22.26 -10.94 -20.28
CA PRO A 132 23.37 -10.25 -20.92
C PRO A 132 23.09 -9.78 -22.36
N GLY A 133 22.00 -10.25 -22.96
CA GLY A 133 21.63 -9.98 -24.35
C GLY A 133 20.58 -8.88 -24.51
N ILE A 134 19.93 -8.91 -25.68
CA ILE A 134 18.90 -7.97 -26.11
C ILE A 134 17.52 -8.60 -25.82
N CYS A 135 16.62 -7.85 -25.22
CA CYS A 135 15.19 -8.15 -25.32
C CYS A 135 14.59 -7.28 -26.43
N ARG A 136 14.01 -7.93 -27.44
CA ARG A 136 13.50 -7.29 -28.64
C ARG A 136 12.00 -7.46 -28.75
N GLY A 137 11.28 -6.40 -29.05
CA GLY A 137 9.85 -6.48 -29.34
C GLY A 137 9.31 -5.31 -30.16
N CYS A 138 8.01 -5.24 -30.37
CA CYS A 138 7.03 -6.23 -29.93
C CYS A 138 7.21 -7.60 -30.63
N ALA A 139 7.12 -8.69 -29.87
CA ALA A 139 7.20 -10.05 -30.41
C ALA A 139 6.10 -10.33 -31.44
N PHE A 140 4.93 -9.69 -31.28
CA PHE A 140 3.80 -9.71 -32.20
C PHE A 140 3.33 -8.28 -32.51
N PRO A 141 2.78 -8.01 -33.72
CA PRO A 141 2.42 -6.66 -34.15
C PRO A 141 1.10 -6.18 -33.53
N GLY A 142 0.84 -4.87 -33.65
CA GLY A 142 -0.47 -4.25 -33.35
C GLY A 142 -0.60 -3.66 -31.95
N PHE A 143 0.49 -3.53 -31.21
CA PHE A 143 0.51 -2.92 -29.88
C PHE A 143 0.13 -1.44 -29.92
N VAL A 144 -0.72 -1.02 -28.98
CA VAL A 144 -1.05 0.41 -28.76
C VAL A 144 -1.14 0.69 -27.27
N TYR A 145 -0.38 1.69 -26.81
CA TYR A 145 -0.37 2.09 -25.40
C TYR A 145 -1.78 2.41 -24.88
N HIS A 146 -2.04 2.01 -23.63
CA HIS A 146 -3.30 2.25 -22.92
C HIS A 146 -4.54 1.66 -23.62
N SER A 147 -4.36 0.59 -24.41
CA SER A 147 -5.44 -0.13 -25.04
C SER A 147 -5.20 -1.65 -25.06
N GLU A 148 -6.26 -2.40 -25.34
CA GLU A 148 -6.20 -3.85 -25.59
C GLU A 148 -5.87 -4.19 -27.05
N ALA A 149 -5.57 -3.19 -27.90
CA ALA A 149 -5.17 -3.45 -29.27
C ALA A 149 -3.81 -4.17 -29.30
N GLY A 150 -3.75 -5.27 -30.03
CA GLY A 150 -2.57 -6.15 -30.10
C GLY A 150 -2.52 -7.21 -28.99
N ALA A 151 -3.44 -7.17 -28.01
CA ALA A 151 -3.52 -8.19 -26.98
C ALA A 151 -3.89 -9.56 -27.58
N ARG A 152 -3.23 -10.63 -27.10
CA ARG A 152 -3.49 -12.00 -27.55
C ARG A 152 -3.20 -13.05 -26.48
N ALA A 153 -3.71 -14.26 -26.70
CA ALA A 153 -3.36 -15.46 -25.95
C ALA A 153 -2.19 -16.16 -26.64
N ALA A 154 -0.96 -15.75 -26.31
CA ALA A 154 0.25 -16.26 -26.94
C ALA A 154 0.57 -17.67 -26.43
N GLU A 155 0.76 -18.64 -27.32
CA GLU A 155 1.10 -20.01 -26.94
C GLU A 155 2.59 -20.15 -26.59
N LEU A 156 2.85 -20.69 -25.40
CA LEU A 156 4.20 -20.90 -24.87
C LEU A 156 4.49 -22.39 -24.72
N LYS A 157 5.62 -22.83 -25.28
CA LYS A 157 6.18 -24.17 -25.08
C LYS A 157 7.16 -24.14 -23.92
N VAL A 158 6.95 -25.00 -22.92
CA VAL A 158 7.70 -24.98 -21.67
C VAL A 158 8.87 -25.97 -21.72
N SER A 159 10.03 -25.54 -21.23
CA SER A 159 11.22 -26.36 -21.10
C SER A 159 11.17 -27.19 -19.81
N LYS A 160 10.82 -28.47 -19.93
CA LYS A 160 10.83 -29.42 -18.80
C LYS A 160 12.23 -29.70 -18.25
N ASP A 161 13.26 -29.55 -19.09
CA ASP A 161 14.64 -29.71 -18.66
C ASP A 161 15.07 -28.56 -17.73
N ALA A 162 14.63 -27.33 -18.01
CA ALA A 162 14.94 -26.16 -17.18
C ALA A 162 14.04 -26.04 -15.94
N LEU A 163 12.81 -26.59 -15.99
CA LEU A 163 11.85 -26.62 -14.88
C LEU A 163 11.58 -28.07 -14.48
N ASN A 164 12.39 -28.58 -13.55
CA ASN A 164 12.37 -29.99 -13.13
C ASN A 164 11.73 -30.23 -11.75
N VAL A 165 11.10 -29.21 -11.14
CA VAL A 165 10.47 -29.30 -9.82
C VAL A 165 9.01 -28.87 -9.91
N GLY A 166 8.11 -29.71 -9.37
CA GLY A 166 6.67 -29.47 -9.34
C GLY A 166 5.92 -30.00 -10.58
N ILE A 167 4.66 -29.61 -10.71
CA ILE A 167 3.85 -29.88 -11.92
C ILE A 167 4.22 -28.83 -12.96
N VAL A 168 4.73 -29.26 -14.11
CA VAL A 168 5.16 -28.36 -15.17
C VAL A 168 4.38 -28.71 -16.44
N PRO A 169 3.59 -27.76 -16.99
CA PRO A 169 2.82 -28.02 -18.21
C PRO A 169 3.76 -28.18 -19.42
N GLU A 170 3.26 -28.80 -20.49
CA GLU A 170 4.01 -28.90 -21.76
C GLU A 170 3.90 -27.61 -22.58
N SER A 171 2.69 -27.08 -22.70
CA SER A 171 2.41 -25.76 -23.24
C SER A 171 1.23 -25.14 -22.52
N PHE A 172 1.09 -23.82 -22.65
CA PHE A 172 -0.07 -23.07 -22.21
C PHE A 172 -0.13 -21.72 -22.94
N ARG A 173 -1.30 -21.11 -22.99
CA ARG A 173 -1.49 -19.75 -23.49
C ARG A 173 -1.36 -18.73 -22.36
N SER A 174 -0.54 -17.72 -22.58
CA SER A 174 -0.34 -16.59 -21.68
C SER A 174 -0.92 -15.32 -22.29
N TYR A 175 -1.48 -14.43 -21.46
CA TYR A 175 -1.82 -13.09 -21.93
C TYR A 175 -0.54 -12.41 -22.42
N TYR A 176 -0.63 -11.75 -23.57
CA TYR A 176 0.45 -10.99 -24.18
C TYR A 176 -0.10 -9.64 -24.61
N ASN A 177 0.62 -8.56 -24.27
CA ASN A 177 0.40 -7.22 -24.81
C ASN A 177 1.73 -6.45 -24.73
N GLY A 178 2.40 -6.27 -25.88
CA GLY A 178 3.67 -5.52 -25.95
C GLY A 178 4.94 -6.23 -25.43
N GLY A 179 4.90 -7.55 -25.24
CA GLY A 179 6.04 -8.34 -24.77
C GLY A 179 7.16 -8.52 -25.80
N GLY A 180 8.34 -8.96 -25.34
CA GLY A 180 9.53 -9.15 -26.18
C GLY A 180 10.05 -10.58 -26.18
N VAL A 181 10.99 -10.85 -27.08
CA VAL A 181 11.77 -12.09 -27.15
C VAL A 181 13.21 -11.84 -26.66
N PHE A 182 13.77 -12.79 -25.92
CA PHE A 182 15.14 -12.74 -25.43
C PHE A 182 16.09 -13.30 -26.50
N VAL A 183 16.73 -12.39 -27.24
CA VAL A 183 17.49 -12.71 -28.45
C VAL A 183 18.71 -13.55 -28.12
N ASP A 184 18.90 -14.63 -28.88
CA ASP A 184 20.02 -15.57 -28.75
C ASP A 184 20.17 -16.19 -27.33
N ALA A 185 19.08 -16.30 -26.56
CA ALA A 185 19.14 -16.82 -25.19
C ALA A 185 19.93 -18.15 -25.02
N PRO A 186 19.80 -19.16 -25.90
CA PRO A 186 20.59 -20.39 -25.81
C PRO A 186 22.11 -20.18 -25.93
N SER A 187 22.56 -19.13 -26.61
CA SER A 187 24.00 -18.82 -26.75
C SER A 187 24.64 -18.36 -25.44
N TYR A 188 23.84 -18.01 -24.43
CA TYR A 188 24.28 -17.54 -23.13
C TYR A 188 24.20 -18.62 -22.03
N ALA A 189 24.05 -19.90 -22.39
CA ALA A 189 24.00 -21.00 -21.45
C ALA A 189 25.27 -21.10 -20.57
N ASP A 190 26.43 -20.79 -21.13
CA ASP A 190 27.72 -20.69 -20.43
C ASP A 190 27.74 -19.59 -19.35
N LYS A 191 26.87 -18.58 -19.48
CA LYS A 191 26.68 -17.49 -18.51
C LYS A 191 25.52 -17.75 -17.53
N GLY A 192 25.01 -18.99 -17.48
CA GLY A 192 23.95 -19.37 -16.57
C GLY A 192 22.56 -18.87 -16.99
N VAL A 193 22.34 -18.69 -18.29
CA VAL A 193 21.00 -18.43 -18.86
C VAL A 193 20.34 -19.76 -19.24
N GLU A 194 19.09 -19.94 -18.82
CA GLU A 194 18.26 -21.07 -19.21
C GLU A 194 16.95 -20.56 -19.82
N VAL A 195 16.51 -21.16 -20.94
CA VAL A 195 15.20 -20.85 -21.53
C VAL A 195 14.14 -21.67 -20.80
N LEU A 196 13.20 -20.99 -20.14
CA LEU A 196 12.10 -21.64 -19.41
C LEU A 196 10.88 -21.89 -20.29
N ALA A 197 10.61 -20.97 -21.22
CA ALA A 197 9.55 -21.11 -22.21
C ALA A 197 9.86 -20.33 -23.49
N SER A 198 9.34 -20.80 -24.61
CA SER A 198 9.48 -20.18 -25.93
C SER A 198 8.13 -19.95 -26.59
N TYR A 199 8.01 -18.88 -27.38
CA TYR A 199 6.85 -18.67 -28.22
C TYR A 199 6.71 -19.80 -29.23
N ALA A 200 5.49 -20.34 -29.39
CA ALA A 200 5.19 -21.36 -30.38
C ALA A 200 4.92 -20.77 -31.78
N GLU A 201 4.50 -19.51 -31.81
CA GLU A 201 4.10 -18.76 -33.00
C GLU A 201 5.29 -18.05 -33.68
N GLU A 202 5.12 -17.69 -34.95
CA GLU A 202 6.08 -16.87 -35.69
C GLU A 202 6.13 -15.44 -35.13
N LEU A 203 7.33 -14.91 -34.96
CA LEU A 203 7.59 -13.61 -34.34
C LEU A 203 7.74 -12.50 -35.39
N ASN A 204 7.29 -11.30 -35.04
CA ASN A 204 7.44 -10.09 -35.85
C ASN A 204 8.88 -9.55 -35.89
N VAL A 205 9.73 -10.01 -34.97
CA VAL A 205 11.11 -9.56 -34.80
C VAL A 205 12.07 -10.72 -34.90
N ASP A 206 13.29 -10.43 -35.35
CA ASP A 206 14.37 -11.41 -35.34
C ASP A 206 14.70 -11.81 -33.90
N SER A 207 14.59 -13.11 -33.61
CA SER A 207 14.86 -13.70 -32.29
C SER A 207 16.25 -14.31 -32.18
N GLY A 208 17.00 -14.37 -33.29
CA GLY A 208 18.26 -15.10 -33.36
C GLY A 208 18.04 -16.60 -33.10
N SER A 209 18.82 -17.15 -32.19
CA SER A 209 18.79 -18.57 -31.85
C SER A 209 17.59 -18.91 -30.95
N GLY A 210 16.44 -19.21 -31.57
CA GLY A 210 15.23 -19.67 -30.89
C GLY A 210 14.33 -18.55 -30.34
N ALA A 211 13.08 -18.90 -30.04
CA ALA A 211 12.02 -17.94 -29.72
C ALA A 211 11.81 -17.77 -28.20
N ALA A 212 12.87 -17.52 -27.42
CA ALA A 212 12.80 -17.49 -25.95
C ALA A 212 11.85 -16.40 -25.42
N ALA A 213 10.74 -16.81 -24.81
CA ALA A 213 9.72 -15.93 -24.24
C ALA A 213 9.92 -15.69 -22.74
N VAL A 214 10.56 -16.64 -22.06
CA VAL A 214 10.88 -16.58 -20.63
C VAL A 214 12.27 -17.15 -20.38
N VAL A 215 13.12 -16.41 -19.69
CA VAL A 215 14.48 -16.82 -19.35
C VAL A 215 14.74 -16.77 -17.85
N TYR A 216 15.49 -17.75 -17.35
CA TYR A 216 16.13 -17.71 -16.04
C TYR A 216 17.60 -17.31 -16.21
N CYS A 217 18.08 -16.44 -15.34
CA CYS A 217 19.46 -15.97 -15.32
C CYS A 217 20.05 -16.18 -13.92
N LYS A 218 21.13 -16.95 -13.82
CA LYS A 218 21.91 -17.05 -12.58
C LYS A 218 22.71 -15.76 -12.37
N VAL A 219 22.55 -15.10 -11.22
CA VAL A 219 23.19 -13.80 -10.94
C VAL A 219 23.85 -13.84 -9.57
N GLY A 220 25.17 -14.05 -9.54
CA GLY A 220 25.91 -14.23 -8.29
C GLY A 220 25.33 -15.40 -7.49
N GLU A 221 25.02 -15.17 -6.21
CA GLU A 221 24.38 -16.18 -5.36
C GLU A 221 22.86 -16.29 -5.62
N GLY A 222 22.22 -15.27 -6.20
CA GLY A 222 20.79 -15.24 -6.47
C GLY A 222 20.45 -15.55 -7.93
N ALA A 223 19.29 -15.06 -8.39
CA ALA A 223 18.79 -15.31 -9.73
C ALA A 223 17.72 -14.31 -10.18
N ALA A 224 17.47 -14.24 -11.48
CA ALA A 224 16.40 -13.48 -12.10
C ALA A 224 15.58 -14.36 -13.05
N VAL A 225 14.26 -14.16 -13.10
CA VAL A 225 13.40 -14.64 -14.19
C VAL A 225 12.83 -13.42 -14.91
N LEU A 226 12.95 -13.41 -16.23
CA LEU A 226 12.46 -12.33 -17.10
C LEU A 226 11.46 -12.92 -18.09
N THR A 227 10.30 -12.26 -18.24
CA THR A 227 9.24 -12.70 -19.16
C THR A 227 8.97 -11.61 -20.20
N GLY A 228 8.73 -12.03 -21.44
CA GLY A 228 8.07 -11.23 -22.47
C GLY A 228 6.55 -11.14 -22.26
N PRO A 229 5.82 -12.27 -22.16
CA PRO A 229 4.37 -12.29 -21.93
C PRO A 229 4.05 -12.10 -20.44
N HIS A 230 2.76 -12.11 -20.11
CA HIS A 230 2.22 -11.86 -18.78
C HIS A 230 1.60 -13.11 -18.13
N PRO A 231 2.41 -14.07 -17.63
CA PRO A 231 1.88 -15.24 -16.95
C PRO A 231 1.21 -14.90 -15.60
N GLU A 232 1.39 -13.68 -15.08
CA GLU A 232 0.70 -13.17 -13.89
C GLU A 232 -0.75 -12.78 -14.15
N PHE A 233 -1.18 -12.64 -15.41
CA PHE A 233 -2.54 -12.26 -15.75
C PHE A 233 -3.48 -13.47 -15.68
N ALA A 234 -4.34 -13.51 -14.67
CA ALA A 234 -5.44 -14.47 -14.59
C ALA A 234 -6.63 -14.05 -15.47
N ALA A 235 -7.16 -14.98 -16.26
CA ALA A 235 -8.21 -14.69 -17.26
C ALA A 235 -9.51 -14.16 -16.64
N VAL A 236 -9.85 -14.65 -15.46
CA VAL A 236 -11.00 -14.24 -14.64
C VAL A 236 -11.00 -12.75 -14.26
N ASN A 237 -9.86 -12.07 -14.37
CA ASN A 237 -9.70 -10.65 -14.06
C ASN A 237 -9.76 -9.73 -15.29
N LEU A 238 -9.86 -10.32 -16.49
CA LEU A 238 -9.93 -9.60 -17.75
C LEU A 238 -11.38 -9.29 -18.10
N ASP A 239 -11.66 -8.03 -18.40
CA ASP A 239 -12.98 -7.61 -18.87
C ASP A 239 -13.20 -8.04 -20.33
N LYS A 240 -14.01 -9.09 -20.53
CA LYS A 240 -14.35 -9.61 -21.85
C LYS A 240 -14.99 -8.58 -22.78
N SER A 241 -15.58 -7.52 -22.23
CA SER A 241 -16.25 -6.48 -23.01
C SER A 241 -15.33 -5.36 -23.49
N ALA A 242 -14.10 -5.26 -22.96
CA ALA A 242 -13.18 -4.14 -23.19
C ALA A 242 -12.62 -4.05 -24.63
N GLY A 243 -12.57 -5.16 -25.38
CA GLY A 243 -11.92 -5.22 -26.70
C GLY A 243 -12.78 -5.83 -27.82
N GLY A 244 -14.11 -5.92 -27.62
CA GLY A 244 -15.02 -6.52 -28.59
C GLY A 244 -14.98 -8.06 -28.63
N PRO A 245 -15.69 -8.71 -29.58
CA PRO A 245 -15.91 -10.16 -29.58
C PRO A 245 -14.63 -11.01 -29.68
N GLU A 246 -13.63 -10.56 -30.43
CA GLU A 246 -12.35 -11.27 -30.57
C GLU A 246 -11.52 -11.24 -29.29
N TYR A 247 -11.56 -10.14 -28.54
CA TYR A 247 -10.95 -10.06 -27.22
C TYR A 247 -11.63 -11.02 -26.22
N GLY A 248 -12.96 -11.11 -26.25
CA GLY A 248 -13.70 -12.07 -25.43
C GLY A 248 -13.28 -13.53 -25.66
N LYS A 249 -13.12 -13.94 -26.94
CA LYS A 249 -12.62 -15.28 -27.29
C LYS A 249 -11.19 -15.53 -26.79
N MET A 250 -10.35 -14.50 -26.84
CA MET A 250 -8.99 -14.56 -26.31
C MET A 250 -8.98 -14.77 -24.79
N VAL A 251 -9.85 -14.08 -24.05
CA VAL A 251 -10.01 -14.31 -22.60
C VAL A 251 -10.50 -15.73 -22.31
N ASP A 252 -11.43 -16.28 -23.10
CA ASP A 252 -11.88 -17.67 -22.96
C ASP A 252 -10.74 -18.67 -23.20
N ALA A 253 -9.88 -18.41 -24.18
CA ALA A 253 -8.69 -19.21 -24.45
C ALA A 253 -7.70 -19.19 -23.29
N LEU A 254 -7.50 -18.03 -22.66
CA LEU A 254 -6.67 -17.91 -21.45
C LEU A 254 -7.28 -18.63 -20.25
N ALA A 255 -8.60 -18.57 -20.09
CA ALA A 255 -9.30 -19.24 -18.99
C ALA A 255 -9.16 -20.76 -19.07
N ALA A 256 -9.16 -21.33 -20.29
CA ALA A 256 -8.96 -22.76 -20.50
C ALA A 256 -7.58 -23.25 -20.03
N ASP A 257 -6.57 -22.38 -20.05
CA ASP A 257 -5.18 -22.71 -19.71
C ASP A 257 -4.75 -22.16 -18.33
N ASP A 258 -5.67 -21.61 -17.52
CA ASP A 258 -5.32 -20.88 -16.29
C ASP A 258 -4.59 -21.75 -15.26
N ARG A 259 -4.96 -23.04 -15.17
CA ARG A 259 -4.26 -24.01 -14.33
C ARG A 259 -2.82 -24.23 -14.79
N ALA A 260 -2.62 -24.46 -16.09
CA ALA A 260 -1.29 -24.65 -16.67
C ALA A 260 -0.43 -23.39 -16.51
N ARG A 261 -1.00 -22.20 -16.76
CA ARG A 261 -0.37 -20.89 -16.49
C ARG A 261 0.09 -20.79 -15.03
N THR A 262 -0.79 -21.14 -14.10
CA THR A 262 -0.50 -21.08 -12.67
C THR A 262 0.60 -22.07 -12.26
N ASP A 263 0.56 -23.29 -12.76
CA ASP A 263 1.58 -24.32 -12.51
C ASP A 263 2.94 -23.90 -13.06
N PHE A 264 2.98 -23.30 -14.26
CA PHE A 264 4.20 -22.71 -14.82
C PHE A 264 4.77 -21.60 -13.94
N LEU A 265 3.93 -20.69 -13.43
CA LEU A 265 4.40 -19.59 -12.58
C LEU A 265 4.88 -20.11 -11.22
N LYS A 266 4.22 -21.12 -10.63
CA LYS A 266 4.70 -21.83 -9.43
C LYS A 266 6.08 -22.46 -9.66
N ALA A 267 6.30 -23.07 -10.82
CA ALA A 267 7.59 -23.65 -11.18
C ALA A 267 8.69 -22.57 -11.29
N CYS A 268 8.38 -21.42 -11.93
CA CYS A 268 9.29 -20.27 -11.98
C CYS A 268 9.66 -19.74 -10.57
N LEU A 269 8.67 -19.56 -9.70
CA LEU A 269 8.87 -19.08 -8.33
C LEU A 269 9.69 -20.07 -7.49
N THR A 270 9.44 -21.37 -7.67
CA THR A 270 10.21 -22.44 -7.01
C THR A 270 11.66 -22.45 -7.50
N LYS A 271 11.90 -22.26 -8.81
CA LYS A 271 13.25 -22.15 -9.39
C LYS A 271 14.00 -20.92 -8.85
N LEU A 272 13.29 -19.84 -8.51
CA LEU A 272 13.83 -18.67 -7.82
C LEU A 272 14.08 -18.91 -6.31
N GLY A 273 13.74 -20.07 -5.78
CA GLY A 273 13.97 -20.45 -4.37
C GLY A 273 12.84 -20.06 -3.42
N LEU A 274 11.66 -19.71 -3.92
CA LEU A 274 10.49 -19.43 -3.06
C LEU A 274 9.72 -20.70 -2.72
N GLN A 275 9.09 -20.68 -1.54
CA GLN A 275 8.09 -21.67 -1.14
C GLN A 275 6.72 -21.30 -1.70
N VAL A 276 6.18 -22.14 -2.58
CA VAL A 276 4.85 -21.95 -3.19
C VAL A 276 3.82 -22.89 -2.57
N THR A 277 2.57 -22.45 -2.50
CA THR A 277 1.48 -23.27 -1.97
C THR A 277 0.95 -24.21 -3.05
N GLN A 278 0.77 -25.49 -2.71
CA GLN A 278 0.26 -26.51 -3.63
C GLN A 278 -1.21 -26.26 -3.98
N ASN A 279 -2.02 -25.90 -2.98
CA ASN A 279 -3.39 -25.42 -3.17
C ASN A 279 -3.37 -23.90 -3.33
N THR A 280 -4.00 -23.33 -4.35
CA THR A 280 -4.15 -21.86 -4.44
C THR A 280 -4.97 -21.38 -3.26
N THR A 281 -4.31 -20.72 -2.31
CA THR A 281 -4.96 -20.15 -1.13
C THR A 281 -5.99 -19.14 -1.60
N THR A 282 -7.24 -19.29 -1.18
CA THR A 282 -8.29 -18.31 -1.40
C THR A 282 -7.85 -16.96 -0.81
N VAL A 283 -8.28 -15.85 -1.43
CA VAL A 283 -8.09 -14.51 -0.86
C VAL A 283 -8.67 -14.54 0.56
N PRO A 284 -7.96 -14.05 1.60
CA PRO A 284 -8.51 -14.07 2.96
C PRO A 284 -9.87 -13.36 2.94
N SER A 285 -10.89 -14.06 3.43
CA SER A 285 -12.22 -13.51 3.57
C SER A 285 -12.17 -12.28 4.48
N LEU A 286 -13.04 -11.31 4.22
CA LEU A 286 -13.19 -10.18 5.12
C LEU A 286 -13.67 -10.72 6.47
N SER A 287 -13.02 -10.30 7.55
CA SER A 287 -13.44 -10.67 8.91
C SER A 287 -14.70 -9.90 9.30
N SER A 288 -15.43 -10.40 10.28
CA SER A 288 -16.49 -9.62 10.93
C SER A 288 -15.94 -8.30 11.50
N LEU A 289 -16.79 -7.28 11.42
CA LEU A 289 -16.59 -5.96 11.98
C LEU A 289 -17.22 -5.93 13.36
N HIS A 290 -16.43 -5.72 14.40
CA HIS A 290 -16.87 -5.71 15.79
C HIS A 290 -17.00 -4.27 16.29
N ILE A 291 -18.23 -3.82 16.50
CA ILE A 291 -18.52 -2.55 17.17
C ILE A 291 -18.52 -2.77 18.68
N SER A 292 -17.74 -1.96 19.39
CA SER A 292 -17.70 -1.92 20.84
C SER A 292 -17.56 -0.49 21.34
N SER A 293 -17.87 -0.28 22.62
CA SER A 293 -17.72 1.03 23.26
C SER A 293 -17.14 0.94 24.67
N LEU A 294 -16.63 2.06 25.16
CA LEU A 294 -16.14 2.24 26.51
C LEU A 294 -17.28 2.15 27.55
N ASP A 295 -18.46 2.67 27.17
CA ASP A 295 -19.72 2.54 27.90
C ASP A 295 -20.71 1.70 27.05
N PRO A 296 -21.26 0.59 27.58
CA PRO A 296 -22.30 -0.20 26.92
C PRO A 296 -23.55 0.59 26.47
N ALA A 297 -23.84 1.73 27.10
CA ALA A 297 -24.94 2.59 26.67
C ALA A 297 -24.70 3.17 25.26
N ASP A 298 -23.45 3.39 24.88
CA ASP A 298 -23.09 3.96 23.58
C ASP A 298 -23.34 2.96 22.44
N THR A 299 -23.03 1.66 22.60
CA THR A 299 -23.35 0.64 21.58
C THR A 299 -24.86 0.48 21.41
N SER A 300 -25.61 0.56 22.53
CA SER A 300 -27.07 0.56 22.51
C SER A 300 -27.64 1.79 21.77
N SER A 301 -27.03 2.96 21.95
CA SER A 301 -27.40 4.18 21.23
C SER A 301 -27.09 4.07 19.74
N ILE A 302 -25.93 3.55 19.36
CA ILE A 302 -25.56 3.31 17.95
C ILE A 302 -26.56 2.36 17.30
N LEU A 303 -26.86 1.22 17.94
CA LEU A 303 -27.84 0.26 17.40
C LEU A 303 -29.20 0.93 17.19
N SER A 304 -29.65 1.72 18.16
CA SER A 304 -30.92 2.45 18.07
C SER A 304 -30.93 3.45 16.90
N SER A 305 -29.83 4.18 16.68
CA SER A 305 -29.69 5.12 15.54
C SER A 305 -29.66 4.41 14.19
N LEU A 306 -29.16 3.17 14.13
CA LEU A 306 -29.13 2.37 12.90
C LEU A 306 -30.46 1.66 12.61
N GLN A 307 -31.37 1.56 13.59
CA GLN A 307 -32.59 0.76 13.49
C GLN A 307 -33.48 1.14 12.28
N GLU A 308 -33.57 2.42 11.94
CA GLU A 308 -34.34 2.91 10.78
C GLU A 308 -33.73 2.54 9.42
N LEU A 309 -32.43 2.21 9.40
CA LEU A 309 -31.71 1.79 8.21
C LEU A 309 -31.70 0.27 8.02
N ILE A 310 -32.02 -0.47 9.08
CA ILE A 310 -31.98 -1.92 9.08
C ILE A 310 -33.25 -2.46 8.44
N THR A 311 -33.08 -3.23 7.39
CA THR A 311 -34.13 -4.02 6.74
C THR A 311 -34.00 -5.48 7.13
N THR A 312 -35.12 -6.16 7.35
CA THR A 312 -35.14 -7.59 7.64
C THR A 312 -35.49 -8.38 6.39
N ASP A 313 -34.70 -9.41 6.08
CA ASP A 313 -34.97 -10.40 5.04
C ASP A 313 -34.85 -11.81 5.63
N GLY A 314 -35.99 -12.47 5.83
CA GLY A 314 -36.08 -13.71 6.59
C GLY A 314 -35.67 -13.50 8.06
N GLU A 315 -34.71 -14.30 8.54
CA GLU A 315 -34.14 -14.19 9.89
C GLU A 315 -32.96 -13.19 9.98
N HIS A 316 -32.50 -12.67 8.84
CA HIS A 316 -31.31 -11.83 8.76
C HIS A 316 -31.65 -10.34 8.69
N GLN A 317 -30.82 -9.54 9.35
CA GLN A 317 -30.90 -8.08 9.33
C GLN A 317 -29.80 -7.49 8.46
N TYR A 318 -30.15 -6.53 7.61
CA TYR A 318 -29.22 -5.92 6.67
C TYR A 318 -29.28 -4.39 6.75
N LEU A 319 -28.12 -3.76 6.64
CA LEU A 319 -27.97 -2.33 6.38
C LEU A 319 -27.33 -2.16 5.01
N LYS A 320 -28.08 -1.61 4.05
CA LYS A 320 -27.59 -1.35 2.69
C LYS A 320 -27.27 0.13 2.49
N ASP A 321 -25.99 0.42 2.28
CA ASP A 321 -25.50 1.76 2.00
C ASP A 321 -25.06 1.91 0.53
N GLU A 322 -24.42 3.03 0.18
CA GLU A 322 -24.00 3.33 -1.19
C GLU A 322 -22.88 2.40 -1.69
N ASN A 323 -21.87 2.14 -0.86
CA ASN A 323 -20.72 1.31 -1.26
C ASN A 323 -20.80 -0.13 -0.75
N ASP A 324 -21.32 -0.33 0.46
CA ASP A 324 -21.31 -1.62 1.13
C ASP A 324 -22.71 -2.05 1.60
N THR A 325 -22.91 -3.37 1.65
CA THR A 325 -24.02 -4.00 2.36
C THR A 325 -23.49 -4.68 3.61
N PHE A 326 -24.13 -4.43 4.76
CA PHE A 326 -23.75 -5.01 6.05
C PHE A 326 -24.84 -5.96 6.55
N ARG A 327 -24.47 -7.19 6.91
CA ARG A 327 -25.32 -8.12 7.66
C ARG A 327 -25.12 -7.85 9.16
N ILE A 328 -26.18 -7.48 9.86
CA ILE A 328 -26.15 -7.21 11.30
C ILE A 328 -26.29 -8.54 12.04
N GLU A 329 -25.33 -8.84 12.89
CA GLU A 329 -25.29 -10.06 13.69
C GLU A 329 -25.46 -9.72 15.17
N LYS A 330 -26.34 -10.47 15.84
CA LYS A 330 -26.41 -10.43 17.31
C LYS A 330 -25.30 -11.31 17.88
N PRO A 331 -24.64 -10.89 18.97
CA PRO A 331 -23.71 -11.75 19.68
C PRO A 331 -24.49 -12.88 20.38
N GLU A 332 -24.83 -13.94 19.66
CA GLU A 332 -25.49 -15.11 20.25
C GLU A 332 -24.47 -16.04 20.92
N ALA A 333 -24.90 -16.63 22.03
CA ALA A 333 -24.18 -17.68 22.74
C ALA A 333 -24.07 -18.93 21.86
N TRP A 334 -22.94 -19.08 21.17
CA TRP A 334 -22.39 -20.33 20.63
C TRP A 334 -23.45 -21.31 20.13
N ASN A 335 -24.02 -21.00 18.96
CA ASN A 335 -24.68 -22.01 18.14
C ASN A 335 -23.59 -22.64 17.23
N MET A 336 -23.60 -23.96 17.09
CA MET A 336 -22.59 -24.71 16.29
C MET A 336 -22.71 -24.46 14.78
N GLU A 337 -23.85 -23.95 14.30
CA GLU A 337 -24.12 -23.61 12.91
C GLU A 337 -23.52 -22.24 12.52
N SER A 338 -23.53 -21.24 13.42
CA SER A 338 -22.95 -19.90 13.18
C SER A 338 -21.42 -19.91 13.20
N LEU A 339 -20.81 -20.83 13.96
CA LEU A 339 -19.38 -21.14 13.88
C LEU A 339 -19.01 -21.80 12.55
N GLN A 340 -19.92 -22.57 11.94
CA GLN A 340 -19.69 -23.22 10.65
C GLN A 340 -19.79 -22.23 9.48
N GLU A 341 -20.61 -21.18 9.59
CA GLU A 341 -20.66 -20.07 8.63
C GLU A 341 -19.51 -19.06 8.77
N ALA A 342 -18.95 -18.89 9.98
CA ALA A 342 -17.87 -17.94 10.25
C ALA A 342 -16.45 -18.52 10.08
N LEU A 343 -16.33 -19.85 9.94
CA LEU A 343 -15.09 -20.52 9.55
C LEU A 343 -14.98 -20.51 8.01
N PRO A 344 -13.77 -20.40 7.43
CA PRO A 344 -13.59 -20.78 6.03
C PRO A 344 -14.03 -22.24 5.90
N ASP A 345 -15.06 -22.49 5.10
CA ASP A 345 -15.71 -23.79 5.01
C ASP A 345 -14.78 -24.81 4.33
N ASP A 346 -14.00 -25.54 5.13
CA ASP A 346 -13.22 -26.69 4.66
C ASP A 346 -14.10 -27.96 4.55
N SER A 347 -15.43 -27.87 4.75
CA SER A 347 -16.28 -29.05 4.97
C SER A 347 -17.59 -29.13 4.17
N LYS A 348 -17.95 -28.13 3.38
CA LYS A 348 -18.98 -28.30 2.34
C LYS A 348 -18.33 -28.28 0.97
N GLU A 349 -18.41 -29.43 0.28
CA GLU A 349 -18.42 -29.49 -1.17
C GLU A 349 -19.65 -28.71 -1.68
N ASP A 350 -19.61 -27.38 -1.57
CA ASP A 350 -20.58 -26.53 -2.23
C ASP A 350 -20.13 -26.40 -3.68
N SER A 351 -20.93 -26.97 -4.57
CA SER A 351 -20.81 -26.87 -6.02
C SER A 351 -20.99 -25.44 -6.59
N GLY A 352 -20.91 -24.42 -5.73
CA GLY A 352 -20.81 -23.02 -6.10
C GLY A 352 -19.36 -22.64 -6.38
N LYS A 353 -19.05 -22.30 -7.63
CA LYS A 353 -17.75 -21.76 -8.05
C LYS A 353 -17.29 -20.67 -7.07
N ALA A 354 -16.27 -20.93 -6.25
CA ALA A 354 -15.54 -19.88 -5.57
C ALA A 354 -15.12 -18.85 -6.64
N GLU A 355 -15.46 -17.57 -6.46
CA GLU A 355 -15.12 -16.55 -7.45
C GLU A 355 -13.59 -16.46 -7.56
N GLU A 356 -13.04 -17.10 -8.59
CA GLU A 356 -11.59 -17.13 -8.85
C GLU A 356 -11.05 -15.75 -9.28
N GLY A 357 -11.82 -14.66 -9.20
CA GLY A 357 -11.49 -13.31 -9.63
C GLY A 357 -10.83 -12.41 -8.58
N ILE A 358 -10.41 -11.22 -9.02
CA ILE A 358 -10.15 -10.06 -8.17
C ILE A 358 -11.49 -9.79 -7.52
N VAL A 359 -11.51 -10.06 -6.23
CA VAL A 359 -12.66 -9.88 -5.37
C VAL A 359 -13.15 -8.45 -5.51
N ASP A 360 -14.38 -8.28 -6.00
CA ASP A 360 -15.10 -7.03 -5.84
C ASP A 360 -15.54 -6.94 -4.37
N TYR A 361 -14.69 -6.33 -3.56
CA TYR A 361 -14.98 -6.19 -2.15
C TYR A 361 -16.23 -5.36 -1.85
N ASN A 362 -16.75 -4.58 -2.81
CA ASN A 362 -18.00 -3.84 -2.63
C ASN A 362 -19.23 -4.76 -2.77
N ALA A 363 -19.11 -5.83 -3.57
CA ALA A 363 -20.15 -6.85 -3.70
C ALA A 363 -20.23 -7.78 -2.47
N ILE A 364 -19.15 -7.90 -1.69
CA ILE A 364 -19.14 -8.71 -0.47
C ILE A 364 -19.97 -8.05 0.63
N VAL A 365 -20.97 -8.80 1.11
CA VAL A 365 -21.73 -8.49 2.32
C VAL A 365 -20.80 -8.58 3.52
N LYS A 366 -20.69 -7.47 4.27
CA LYS A 366 -19.81 -7.36 5.44
C LYS A 366 -20.59 -7.71 6.70
N HIS A 367 -20.01 -8.50 7.59
CA HIS A 367 -20.67 -8.92 8.82
C HIS A 367 -20.39 -7.90 9.91
N LEU A 368 -21.42 -7.34 10.53
CA LEU A 368 -21.31 -6.32 11.56
C LEU A 368 -21.89 -6.85 12.87
N VAL A 369 -21.03 -7.07 13.85
CA VAL A 369 -21.39 -7.53 15.20
C VAL A 369 -21.35 -6.33 16.14
N ILE A 370 -22.50 -5.97 16.71
CA ILE A 370 -22.59 -4.90 17.71
C ILE A 370 -22.63 -5.56 19.08
N HIS A 371 -21.61 -5.31 19.90
CA HIS A 371 -21.48 -5.98 21.18
C HIS A 371 -22.09 -5.16 22.33
N GLU A 372 -22.75 -5.85 23.26
CA GLU A 372 -23.22 -5.26 24.52
C GLU A 372 -22.05 -4.98 25.49
N ASP A 373 -21.03 -5.83 25.47
CA ASP A 373 -19.76 -5.66 26.19
C ASP A 373 -18.59 -5.68 25.20
N VAL A 374 -17.35 -5.57 25.65
CA VAL A 374 -16.20 -5.63 24.74
C VAL A 374 -15.99 -7.05 24.18
N PRO A 375 -15.54 -7.19 22.92
CA PRO A 375 -15.26 -8.50 22.32
C PRO A 375 -14.23 -9.29 23.10
N LEU A 376 -14.45 -10.61 23.20
CA LEU A 376 -13.47 -11.53 23.78
C LEU A 376 -12.22 -11.60 22.90
N SER A 377 -11.03 -11.72 23.51
CA SER A 377 -9.75 -11.79 22.78
C SER A 377 -9.65 -12.94 21.76
N LYS A 378 -10.49 -13.97 21.87
CA LYS A 378 -10.59 -15.03 20.85
C LYS A 378 -11.22 -14.56 19.54
N MET A 379 -12.11 -13.56 19.59
CA MET A 379 -12.77 -12.96 18.43
C MET A 379 -11.87 -11.91 17.78
N THR A 380 -11.02 -11.27 18.58
CA THR A 380 -10.13 -10.18 18.16
C THR A 380 -8.69 -10.44 18.61
N PRO A 381 -8.03 -11.52 18.13
CA PRO A 381 -6.74 -11.98 18.66
C PRO A 381 -5.58 -10.99 18.46
N TYR A 382 -5.73 -10.06 17.52
CA TYR A 382 -4.71 -9.06 17.18
C TYR A 382 -5.03 -7.65 17.69
N PHE A 383 -6.13 -7.45 18.41
CA PHE A 383 -6.48 -6.17 19.01
C PHE A 383 -7.23 -6.35 20.34
N ASN A 384 -6.61 -5.94 21.43
CA ASN A 384 -7.19 -6.10 22.76
C ASN A 384 -8.05 -4.88 23.16
N HIS A 385 -9.37 -5.01 23.02
CA HIS A 385 -10.33 -3.95 23.36
C HIS A 385 -10.23 -3.50 24.83
N HIS A 386 -10.04 -4.42 25.79
CA HIS A 386 -9.84 -4.05 27.19
C HIS A 386 -8.59 -3.20 27.40
N ALA A 387 -7.48 -3.57 26.77
CA ALA A 387 -6.24 -2.80 26.84
C ALA A 387 -6.42 -1.42 26.21
N PHE A 388 -7.08 -1.32 25.05
CA PHE A 388 -7.40 -0.05 24.41
C PHE A 388 -8.22 0.86 25.34
N TYR A 389 -9.38 0.39 25.82
CA TYR A 389 -10.28 1.20 26.65
C TYR A 389 -9.68 1.55 28.02
N SER A 390 -8.86 0.66 28.60
CA SER A 390 -8.14 0.95 29.85
C SER A 390 -7.16 2.12 29.67
N ASN A 391 -6.36 2.10 28.58
CA ASN A 391 -5.47 3.20 28.25
C ASN A 391 -6.24 4.47 27.87
N LEU A 392 -7.34 4.35 27.11
CA LEU A 392 -8.19 5.47 26.73
C LEU A 392 -8.72 6.21 27.96
N ARG A 393 -9.30 5.46 28.91
CA ARG A 393 -9.82 6.01 30.17
C ARG A 393 -8.73 6.70 30.99
N GLN A 394 -7.54 6.09 31.05
CA GLN A 394 -6.39 6.67 31.73
C GLN A 394 -6.00 8.02 31.11
N TYR A 395 -5.87 8.11 29.78
CA TYR A 395 -5.49 9.35 29.11
C TYR A 395 -6.60 10.41 29.17
N GLN A 396 -7.87 10.03 29.03
CA GLN A 396 -9.02 10.93 29.19
C GLN A 396 -9.11 11.54 30.60
N SER A 397 -8.65 10.81 31.64
CA SER A 397 -8.59 11.35 33.01
C SER A 397 -7.52 12.43 33.20
N GLN A 398 -6.53 12.50 32.31
CA GLN A 398 -5.41 13.44 32.35
C GLN A 398 -5.61 14.67 31.46
N MET A 399 -6.61 14.64 30.57
CA MET A 399 -6.93 15.74 29.66
C MET A 399 -7.35 17.01 30.42
N ARG A 400 -6.99 18.16 29.85
CA ARG A 400 -7.40 19.46 30.38
C ARG A 400 -8.73 19.94 29.80
N GLU A 401 -9.05 19.50 28.58
CA GLU A 401 -10.12 20.09 27.75
C GLU A 401 -11.51 19.45 27.91
N GLY A 402 -11.71 18.52 28.86
CA GLY A 402 -13.04 18.04 29.29
C GLY A 402 -13.82 17.14 28.32
N ALA A 403 -13.54 17.17 27.01
CA ALA A 403 -14.13 16.28 26.01
C ALA A 403 -13.57 14.85 26.11
N ARG A 404 -14.43 13.83 25.89
CA ARG A 404 -14.10 12.39 26.07
C ARG A 404 -14.86 11.49 25.09
N GLU A 405 -14.99 11.91 23.84
CA GLU A 405 -15.75 11.27 22.78
C GLU A 405 -14.85 10.43 21.85
N PHE A 406 -13.62 10.88 21.56
CA PHE A 406 -12.79 10.24 20.52
C PHE A 406 -12.31 8.86 20.96
N GLY A 407 -12.69 7.84 20.20
CA GLY A 407 -12.38 6.44 20.49
C GLY A 407 -13.29 5.80 21.54
N SER A 408 -14.26 6.54 22.12
CA SER A 408 -15.21 5.96 23.09
C SER A 408 -16.09 4.88 22.46
N SER A 409 -16.30 4.93 21.14
CA SER A 409 -16.86 3.84 20.34
C SER A 409 -15.93 3.53 19.17
N ILE A 410 -15.69 2.24 18.92
CA ILE A 410 -14.85 1.80 17.80
C ILE A 410 -15.52 0.69 17.00
N VAL A 411 -15.10 0.53 15.74
CA VAL A 411 -15.27 -0.69 14.97
C VAL A 411 -13.89 -1.29 14.67
N TYR A 412 -13.72 -2.57 14.99
CA TYR A 412 -12.50 -3.32 14.69
C TYR A 412 -12.79 -4.50 13.76
N GLY A 413 -11.93 -4.70 12.76
CA GLY A 413 -11.89 -5.94 11.99
C GLY A 413 -10.45 -6.41 11.79
N GLU A 414 -10.23 -7.71 11.77
CA GLU A 414 -8.91 -8.27 11.52
C GLU A 414 -8.46 -8.02 10.07
N VAL A 415 -9.31 -8.36 9.10
CA VAL A 415 -9.08 -8.16 7.67
C VAL A 415 -10.27 -7.40 7.11
N ILE A 416 -10.04 -6.15 6.73
CA ILE A 416 -11.08 -5.27 6.16
C ILE A 416 -10.59 -4.67 4.84
N THR A 417 -11.50 -4.05 4.09
CA THR A 417 -11.14 -3.29 2.89
C THR A 417 -10.26 -2.09 3.22
N SER A 418 -10.81 -1.11 3.93
CA SER A 418 -10.15 0.14 4.35
C SER A 418 -10.97 0.79 5.46
N THR A 419 -10.31 1.18 6.56
CA THR A 419 -10.95 1.89 7.69
C THR A 419 -11.60 3.19 7.24
N ASN A 420 -10.97 3.88 6.28
CA ASN A 420 -11.49 5.13 5.73
C ASN A 420 -12.69 4.86 4.82
N THR A 421 -12.57 3.90 3.88
CA THR A 421 -13.63 3.60 2.91
C THR A 421 -14.92 3.14 3.61
N ILE A 422 -14.81 2.28 4.63
CA ILE A 422 -15.98 1.81 5.39
C ILE A 422 -16.77 2.98 6.01
N LEU A 423 -16.11 4.08 6.37
CA LEU A 423 -16.77 5.26 6.91
C LEU A 423 -17.17 6.25 5.81
N GLU A 424 -16.25 6.65 4.93
CA GLU A 424 -16.44 7.71 3.92
C GLU A 424 -17.43 7.34 2.82
N LYS A 425 -17.44 6.07 2.38
CA LYS A 425 -18.28 5.63 1.26
C LYS A 425 -19.63 5.04 1.69
N ASN A 426 -19.93 5.08 2.98
CA ASN A 426 -21.21 4.62 3.54
C ASN A 426 -21.90 5.78 4.29
N PRO A 427 -22.46 6.76 3.57
CA PRO A 427 -23.01 7.97 4.18
C PRO A 427 -24.20 7.73 5.11
N LYS A 428 -25.01 6.69 4.90
CA LYS A 428 -26.13 6.36 5.81
C LYS A 428 -25.61 5.79 7.13
N LEU A 429 -24.57 4.96 7.09
CA LEU A 429 -23.86 4.50 8.28
C LEU A 429 -23.20 5.70 8.97
N LEU A 430 -22.37 6.45 8.25
CA LEU A 430 -21.58 7.57 8.76
C LEU A 430 -22.42 8.61 9.52
N ARG A 431 -23.57 9.01 8.98
CA ARG A 431 -24.43 10.03 9.61
C ARG A 431 -24.98 9.60 10.97
N ASN A 432 -25.11 8.29 11.20
CA ASN A 432 -25.65 7.68 12.42
C ASN A 432 -24.57 7.26 13.42
N LEU A 433 -23.29 7.50 13.11
CA LEU A 433 -22.19 7.27 14.03
C LEU A 433 -21.88 8.55 14.84
N PRO A 434 -21.52 8.40 16.14
CA PRO A 434 -21.21 9.53 16.99
C PRO A 434 -19.92 10.24 16.57
N ASN A 435 -19.74 11.48 17.04
CA ASN A 435 -18.46 12.17 16.94
C ASN A 435 -17.37 11.33 17.62
N GLY A 436 -16.17 11.28 17.05
CA GLY A 436 -15.07 10.49 17.60
C GLY A 436 -15.14 8.99 17.35
N PHE A 437 -16.21 8.47 16.70
CA PHE A 437 -16.28 7.06 16.32
C PHE A 437 -15.07 6.67 15.46
N THR A 438 -14.38 5.59 15.84
CA THR A 438 -13.10 5.23 15.22
C THR A 438 -13.13 3.81 14.64
N ALA A 439 -12.87 3.67 13.35
CA ALA A 439 -12.58 2.38 12.71
C ALA A 439 -11.10 2.06 12.84
N THR A 440 -10.73 0.83 13.21
CA THR A 440 -9.34 0.34 13.22
C THR A 440 -9.27 -1.11 12.72
N ALA A 441 -8.09 -1.54 12.28
CA ALA A 441 -7.93 -2.89 11.74
C ALA A 441 -6.50 -3.40 11.86
N THR A 442 -6.36 -4.73 11.81
CA THR A 442 -5.05 -5.39 11.73
C THR A 442 -4.49 -5.34 10.31
N THR A 443 -5.33 -5.61 9.31
CA THR A 443 -4.96 -5.61 7.88
C THR A 443 -6.00 -4.90 7.03
N GLN A 444 -5.54 -4.05 6.11
CA GLN A 444 -6.36 -3.48 5.04
C GLN A 444 -5.98 -4.10 3.70
N VAL A 445 -6.94 -4.72 3.02
CA VAL A 445 -6.71 -5.31 1.68
C VAL A 445 -6.82 -4.28 0.54
N ALA A 446 -7.41 -3.11 0.82
CA ALA A 446 -7.64 -2.01 -0.11
C ALA A 446 -7.35 -0.62 0.52
N GLY A 447 -6.27 -0.51 1.31
CA GLY A 447 -5.86 0.72 1.98
C GLY A 447 -5.57 1.88 1.01
N ARG A 448 -6.09 3.09 1.32
CA ARG A 448 -6.01 4.27 0.44
C ARG A 448 -5.06 5.34 0.98
N GLY A 449 -4.32 5.97 0.07
CA GLY A 449 -3.61 7.24 0.30
C GLY A 449 -4.29 8.40 -0.43
N ARG A 450 -3.64 9.58 -0.46
CA ARG A 450 -4.13 10.74 -1.24
C ARG A 450 -4.02 10.49 -2.74
N GLY A 451 -5.01 10.97 -3.51
CA GLY A 451 -5.05 10.79 -4.96
C GLY A 451 -5.21 9.31 -5.33
N SER A 452 -4.38 8.83 -6.26
CA SER A 452 -4.32 7.42 -6.68
C SER A 452 -3.33 6.58 -5.84
N ASN A 453 -2.70 7.15 -4.81
CA ASN A 453 -1.73 6.41 -4.00
C ASN A 453 -2.44 5.34 -3.14
N VAL A 454 -1.77 4.19 -2.99
CA VAL A 454 -2.20 3.10 -2.11
C VAL A 454 -1.45 3.21 -0.78
N TRP A 455 -2.15 3.03 0.34
CA TRP A 455 -1.51 2.91 1.65
C TRP A 455 -1.21 1.45 1.96
N VAL A 456 0.08 1.13 2.11
CA VAL A 456 0.54 -0.23 2.40
C VAL A 456 0.46 -0.47 3.90
N SER A 457 -0.18 -1.58 4.26
CA SER A 457 -0.57 -1.89 5.64
C SER A 457 0.06 -3.22 6.09
N PRO A 458 1.39 -3.30 6.27
CA PRO A 458 2.02 -4.52 6.78
C PRO A 458 1.55 -4.82 8.21
N ALA A 459 1.56 -6.09 8.60
CA ALA A 459 1.22 -6.48 9.97
C ALA A 459 2.07 -5.69 10.99
N GLY A 460 1.41 -5.12 12.00
CA GLY A 460 2.03 -4.24 12.99
C GLY A 460 2.03 -2.75 12.62
N ALA A 461 1.53 -2.35 11.45
CA ALA A 461 1.15 -0.95 11.27
C ALA A 461 -0.01 -0.60 12.23
N LEU A 462 -0.20 0.68 12.54
CA LEU A 462 -1.43 1.18 13.16
C LEU A 462 -2.27 1.90 12.09
N MET A 463 -3.46 1.38 11.80
CA MET A 463 -4.40 1.97 10.84
C MET A 463 -5.70 2.28 11.54
N PHE A 464 -6.13 3.52 11.45
CA PHE A 464 -7.42 3.92 11.96
C PHE A 464 -8.06 5.04 11.13
N SER A 465 -9.36 5.24 11.31
CA SER A 465 -10.08 6.37 10.73
C SER A 465 -11.12 6.86 11.73
N THR A 466 -11.08 8.15 12.06
CA THR A 466 -11.95 8.74 13.08
C THR A 466 -12.92 9.74 12.45
N VAL A 467 -14.19 9.65 12.85
CA VAL A 467 -15.23 10.60 12.46
C VAL A 467 -15.07 11.87 13.30
N VAL A 468 -14.95 13.01 12.64
CA VAL A 468 -14.84 14.34 13.27
C VAL A 468 -15.95 15.23 12.76
N ARG A 469 -16.83 15.63 13.67
CA ARG A 469 -17.93 16.57 13.42
C ARG A 469 -17.48 17.99 13.74
N HIS A 470 -17.49 18.85 12.73
CA HIS A 470 -17.00 20.22 12.80
C HIS A 470 -18.13 21.22 12.51
N PRO A 471 -18.57 22.03 13.49
CA PRO A 471 -19.71 22.93 13.33
C PRO A 471 -19.47 24.03 12.27
N MET A 472 -20.46 24.29 11.41
CA MET A 472 -20.37 25.35 10.39
C MET A 472 -20.16 26.73 11.01
N GLU A 473 -20.77 26.99 12.17
CA GLU A 473 -20.66 28.25 12.93
C GLU A 473 -19.21 28.58 13.31
N LYS A 474 -18.35 27.56 13.39
CA LYS A 474 -16.94 27.71 13.76
C LYS A 474 -16.04 27.98 12.56
N MET A 475 -16.53 27.92 11.32
CA MET A 475 -15.70 28.03 10.11
C MET A 475 -14.89 29.33 9.98
N GLN A 476 -15.35 30.45 10.57
CA GLN A 476 -14.60 31.70 10.54
C GLN A 476 -13.46 31.75 11.56
N SER A 477 -13.64 31.14 12.74
CA SER A 477 -12.65 31.16 13.83
C SER A 477 -11.75 29.93 13.85
N ALA A 478 -12.28 28.80 13.40
CA ALA A 478 -11.66 27.49 13.37
C ALA A 478 -12.01 26.81 12.02
N PRO A 479 -11.32 27.14 10.92
CA PRO A 479 -11.63 26.58 9.60
C PRO A 479 -11.37 25.07 9.51
N VAL A 480 -12.29 24.32 8.88
CA VAL A 480 -12.22 22.83 8.77
C VAL A 480 -10.95 22.30 8.08
N VAL A 481 -10.31 23.11 7.24
CA VAL A 481 -9.03 22.73 6.59
C VAL A 481 -7.93 22.40 7.60
N PHE A 482 -8.02 22.92 8.83
CA PHE A 482 -7.05 22.63 9.88
C PHE A 482 -7.14 21.22 10.46
N ILE A 483 -8.24 20.48 10.26
CA ILE A 483 -8.42 19.12 10.79
C ILE A 483 -7.25 18.19 10.40
N GLN A 484 -6.71 18.30 9.18
CA GLN A 484 -5.53 17.51 8.78
C GLN A 484 -4.26 17.86 9.55
N TYR A 485 -4.10 19.13 9.95
CA TYR A 485 -2.95 19.62 10.71
C TYR A 485 -3.08 19.19 12.17
N LEU A 486 -4.29 19.24 12.71
CA LEU A 486 -4.61 18.73 14.04
C LEU A 486 -4.29 17.23 14.14
N ALA A 487 -4.69 16.44 13.13
CA ALA A 487 -4.36 15.03 13.07
C ALA A 487 -2.85 14.78 13.02
N ALA A 488 -2.10 15.57 12.24
CA ALA A 488 -0.64 15.46 12.17
C ALA A 488 0.03 15.79 13.51
N MET A 489 -0.42 16.85 14.17
CA MET A 489 0.04 17.23 15.50
C MET A 489 -0.31 16.15 16.52
N ALA A 490 -1.52 15.59 16.47
CA ALA A 490 -1.98 14.56 17.39
C ALA A 490 -1.14 13.28 17.31
N VAL A 491 -0.74 12.87 16.10
CA VAL A 491 0.13 11.69 15.95
C VAL A 491 1.52 11.98 16.50
N VAL A 492 2.13 13.13 16.16
CA VAL A 492 3.48 13.47 16.66
C VAL A 492 3.49 13.60 18.18
N GLN A 493 2.56 14.38 18.74
CA GLN A 493 2.44 14.57 20.19
C GLN A 493 2.07 13.25 20.88
N GLY A 494 1.19 12.44 20.27
CA GLY A 494 0.81 11.13 20.77
C GLY A 494 1.98 10.15 20.85
N ILE A 495 2.87 10.14 19.84
CA ILE A 495 4.11 9.36 19.86
C ILE A 495 5.04 9.86 20.96
N LYS A 496 5.31 11.16 21.02
CA LYS A 496 6.27 11.74 21.97
C LYS A 496 5.84 11.65 23.43
N SER A 497 4.55 11.50 23.68
CA SER A 497 3.98 11.36 25.02
C SER A 497 3.44 9.94 25.28
N TYR A 498 3.85 8.97 24.45
CA TYR A 498 3.44 7.57 24.58
C TYR A 498 3.89 6.94 25.90
N ASP A 499 5.16 7.13 26.25
CA ASP A 499 5.77 6.68 27.48
C ASP A 499 7.00 7.53 27.83
N LYS A 500 7.55 7.33 29.03
CA LYS A 500 8.77 8.00 29.47
C LYS A 500 9.94 7.70 28.52
N GLY A 501 10.59 8.75 28.04
CA GLY A 501 11.73 8.69 27.13
C GLY A 501 11.35 8.93 25.66
N PHE A 502 10.07 8.91 25.31
CA PHE A 502 9.63 9.15 23.93
C PHE A 502 9.67 10.63 23.52
N GLU A 503 9.89 11.56 24.46
CA GLU A 503 9.87 13.00 24.23
C GLU A 503 10.90 13.43 23.16
N GLU A 504 12.04 12.74 23.12
CA GLU A 504 13.16 12.98 22.21
C GLU A 504 13.06 12.19 20.89
N MET A 505 11.95 11.49 20.65
CA MET A 505 11.78 10.73 19.41
C MET A 505 11.87 11.69 18.20
N PRO A 506 12.73 11.42 17.20
CA PRO A 506 13.03 12.37 16.13
C PRO A 506 11.97 12.35 15.02
N VAL A 507 10.70 12.46 15.43
CA VAL A 507 9.53 12.52 14.55
C VAL A 507 9.13 13.97 14.31
N LYS A 508 8.84 14.29 13.05
CA LYS A 508 8.53 15.65 12.58
C LYS A 508 7.45 15.62 11.49
N MET A 509 6.65 16.68 11.44
CA MET A 509 5.61 16.88 10.44
C MET A 509 6.19 17.42 9.14
N LYS A 510 5.83 16.78 8.02
CA LYS A 510 6.02 17.31 6.67
C LYS A 510 4.67 17.82 6.17
N TRP A 511 4.62 19.11 5.86
CA TRP A 511 3.45 19.72 5.22
C TRP A 511 3.03 18.98 3.93
N PRO A 512 1.72 18.79 3.71
CA PRO A 512 0.63 19.17 4.61
C PRO A 512 0.19 18.05 5.57
N ASN A 513 0.54 16.79 5.31
CA ASN A 513 -0.21 15.64 5.85
C ASN A 513 0.63 14.36 6.09
N ASP A 514 1.95 14.46 6.10
CA ASP A 514 2.83 13.31 6.33
C ASP A 514 3.67 13.50 7.60
N ILE A 515 4.10 12.41 8.23
CA ILE A 515 5.05 12.45 9.36
C ILE A 515 6.28 11.65 8.96
N TYR A 516 7.42 12.24 9.25
CA TYR A 516 8.72 11.72 8.93
C TYR A 516 9.52 11.53 10.22
N ALA A 517 10.44 10.58 10.21
CA ALA A 517 11.40 10.36 11.27
C ALA A 517 12.83 10.40 10.73
N LEU A 518 13.78 10.75 11.60
CA LEU A 518 15.19 10.60 11.29
C LEU A 518 15.50 9.11 11.07
N ASP A 519 16.05 8.78 9.91
CA ASP A 519 16.38 7.42 9.49
C ASP A 519 17.50 6.84 10.40
N PRO A 520 17.23 5.75 11.14
CA PRO A 520 18.23 5.09 12.00
C PRO A 520 19.52 4.69 11.27
N GLU A 521 19.44 4.34 9.98
CA GLU A 521 20.62 3.91 9.21
C GLU A 521 21.44 5.07 8.66
N ASN A 522 20.89 6.29 8.67
CA ASN A 522 21.51 7.48 8.11
C ASN A 522 21.37 8.71 9.02
N ALA A 523 21.34 8.50 10.34
CA ALA A 523 21.11 9.54 11.34
C ALA A 523 22.14 10.67 11.24
N ASP A 524 23.43 10.32 11.03
CA ASP A 524 24.53 11.28 10.86
C ASP A 524 24.31 12.25 9.69
N LYS A 525 23.58 11.82 8.66
CA LYS A 525 23.27 12.60 7.46
C LYS A 525 21.97 13.40 7.58
N LYS A 526 21.31 13.38 8.74
CA LYS A 526 20.02 14.04 8.99
C LYS A 526 18.96 13.69 7.95
N ARG A 527 18.96 12.43 7.48
CA ARG A 527 18.02 11.96 6.46
C ARG A 527 16.69 11.59 7.10
N TYR A 528 15.59 12.13 6.57
CA TYR A 528 14.25 11.82 7.04
C TYR A 528 13.53 10.83 6.14
N THR A 529 12.81 9.88 6.73
CA THR A 529 11.94 8.92 6.05
C THR A 529 10.50 9.01 6.53
N LYS A 530 9.54 8.71 5.64
CA LYS A 530 8.11 8.77 5.95
C LYS A 530 7.71 7.58 6.82
N ILE A 531 7.06 7.87 7.93
CA ILE A 531 6.54 6.86 8.86
C ILE A 531 5.02 6.93 9.06
N CYS A 532 4.37 8.02 8.64
CA CYS A 532 2.91 8.17 8.73
C CYS A 532 2.35 8.92 7.53
N GLY A 533 1.14 8.56 7.11
CA GLY A 533 0.33 9.34 6.17
C GLY A 533 -1.05 9.62 6.75
N ILE A 534 -1.59 10.80 6.46
CA ILE A 534 -2.92 11.24 6.88
C ILE A 534 -3.78 11.55 5.65
N LEU A 535 -5.01 11.08 5.65
CA LEU A 535 -6.02 11.30 4.62
C LEU A 535 -7.29 11.83 5.27
N VAL A 536 -7.72 13.02 4.89
CA VAL A 536 -8.97 13.61 5.38
C VAL A 536 -9.96 13.72 4.23
N ASN A 537 -11.15 13.17 4.43
CA ASN A 537 -12.28 13.31 3.52
C ASN A 537 -13.40 14.04 4.27
N SER A 538 -13.85 15.18 3.76
CA SER A 538 -14.87 15.99 4.42
C SER A 538 -16.12 16.10 3.55
N HIS A 539 -17.27 15.90 4.18
CA HIS A 539 -18.59 16.07 3.59
C HIS A 539 -19.34 17.15 4.38
N TYR A 540 -20.03 18.03 3.67
CA TYR A 540 -20.89 19.04 4.30
C TYR A 540 -22.34 18.59 4.20
N SER A 541 -23.04 18.53 5.32
CA SER A 541 -24.47 18.21 5.37
C SER A 541 -25.13 18.88 6.58
N ALA A 542 -26.36 19.35 6.42
CA ALA A 542 -27.21 19.84 7.51
C ALA A 542 -26.56 20.86 8.48
N GLY A 543 -25.69 21.74 7.99
CA GLY A 543 -25.04 22.78 8.82
C GLY A 543 -23.80 22.30 9.59
N GLU A 544 -23.27 21.12 9.25
CA GLU A 544 -22.07 20.56 9.86
C GLU A 544 -21.14 19.97 8.80
N TYR A 545 -19.83 20.06 9.01
CA TYR A 545 -18.86 19.27 8.27
C TYR A 545 -18.59 17.95 9.00
N THR A 546 -18.86 16.82 8.36
CA THR A 546 -18.42 15.51 8.83
C THR A 546 -17.13 15.14 8.09
N SER A 547 -16.04 14.99 8.83
CA SER A 547 -14.74 14.60 8.28
C SER A 547 -14.36 13.19 8.74
N VAL A 548 -13.98 12.33 7.80
CA VAL A 548 -13.34 11.04 8.08
C VAL A 548 -11.83 11.24 8.00
N VAL A 549 -11.16 11.12 9.14
CA VAL A 549 -9.72 11.34 9.29
C VAL A 549 -9.02 9.98 9.35
N GLY A 550 -8.52 9.50 8.21
CA GLY A 550 -7.73 8.29 8.10
C GLY A 550 -6.25 8.52 8.41
N VAL A 551 -5.67 7.67 9.26
CA VAL A 551 -4.27 7.73 9.67
C VAL A 551 -3.66 6.34 9.55
N GLY A 552 -2.51 6.26 8.89
CA GLY A 552 -1.68 5.06 8.84
C GLY A 552 -0.29 5.36 9.39
N VAL A 553 0.14 4.62 10.42
CA VAL A 553 1.45 4.75 11.07
C VAL A 553 2.22 3.43 10.96
N ASN A 554 3.48 3.50 10.51
CA ASN A 554 4.42 2.38 10.63
C ASN A 554 4.83 2.24 12.10
N ALA A 555 4.12 1.41 12.88
CA ALA A 555 4.27 1.36 14.32
C ALA A 555 5.21 0.23 14.77
N THR A 556 4.75 -1.02 14.72
CA THR A 556 5.47 -2.20 15.18
C THR A 556 5.85 -3.14 14.04
N ASN A 557 5.48 -2.81 12.81
CA ASN A 557 5.77 -3.62 11.63
C ASN A 557 7.28 -3.81 11.41
N ALA A 558 7.62 -4.94 10.78
CA ALA A 558 8.98 -5.23 10.33
C ALA A 558 9.34 -4.40 9.08
N SER A 559 10.64 -4.42 8.73
CA SER A 559 11.16 -3.90 7.46
C SER A 559 10.37 -4.47 6.26
N PRO A 560 10.13 -3.71 5.18
CA PRO A 560 11.06 -2.72 4.64
C PRO A 560 10.83 -1.28 5.09
N THR A 561 9.69 -0.93 5.72
CA THR A 561 9.46 0.45 6.15
C THR A 561 10.06 0.69 7.53
N THR A 562 10.58 1.90 7.74
CA THR A 562 11.00 2.35 9.06
C THR A 562 9.78 2.47 9.98
N SER A 563 9.81 1.78 11.13
CA SER A 563 8.71 1.75 12.11
C SER A 563 9.10 2.40 13.44
N LEU A 564 8.10 2.78 14.25
CA LEU A 564 8.34 3.34 15.59
C LEU A 564 9.15 2.41 16.49
N ASN A 565 8.96 1.09 16.37
CA ASN A 565 9.80 0.12 17.09
C ASN A 565 11.27 0.20 16.66
N ALA A 566 11.55 0.35 15.37
CA ALA A 566 12.92 0.51 14.88
C ALA A 566 13.55 1.82 15.38
N LEU A 567 12.77 2.92 15.39
CA LEU A 567 13.21 4.19 15.94
C LEU A 567 13.48 4.10 17.44
N ALA A 568 12.57 3.50 18.22
CA ALA A 568 12.74 3.35 19.67
C ALA A 568 13.97 2.51 20.01
N ALA A 569 14.18 1.38 19.31
CA ALA A 569 15.36 0.55 19.52
C ALA A 569 16.67 1.31 19.27
N HIS A 570 16.70 2.21 18.26
CA HIS A 570 17.89 2.98 17.91
C HIS A 570 18.11 4.20 18.81
N PHE A 571 17.09 5.04 18.98
CA PHE A 571 17.20 6.34 19.66
C PHE A 571 16.98 6.28 21.17
N LEU A 572 16.19 5.32 21.66
CA LEU A 572 15.91 5.16 23.10
C LEU A 572 16.67 3.97 23.72
N GLY A 573 17.17 3.05 22.89
CA GLY A 573 17.83 1.82 23.30
C GLY A 573 16.87 0.76 23.85
N ASN A 574 17.39 -0.41 24.20
CA ASN A 574 16.59 -1.59 24.61
C ASN A 574 16.00 -1.50 26.04
N LYS A 575 15.83 -0.31 26.60
CA LYS A 575 15.31 -0.11 27.97
C LYS A 575 13.81 0.18 28.01
N THR A 576 13.19 0.46 26.86
CA THR A 576 11.75 0.75 26.78
C THR A 576 10.95 -0.52 26.51
N ALA A 577 9.76 -0.61 27.10
CA ALA A 577 8.81 -1.66 26.75
C ALA A 577 8.42 -1.55 25.26
N PRO A 578 8.12 -2.68 24.58
CA PRO A 578 7.63 -2.65 23.21
C PRO A 578 6.36 -1.82 23.08
N ILE A 579 6.24 -1.08 21.98
CA ILE A 579 5.03 -0.32 21.67
C ILE A 579 3.87 -1.29 21.43
N THR A 580 2.74 -1.04 22.08
CA THR A 580 1.45 -1.67 21.81
C THR A 580 0.54 -0.74 21.01
N LEU A 581 -0.17 -1.29 20.02
CA LEU A 581 -1.00 -0.51 19.10
C LEU A 581 -2.20 0.10 19.82
N GLU A 582 -2.78 -0.61 20.77
CA GLU A 582 -3.93 -0.19 21.57
C GLU A 582 -3.61 1.05 22.40
N LYS A 583 -2.48 1.03 23.12
CA LYS A 583 -2.03 2.19 23.92
C LYS A 583 -1.71 3.38 23.02
N LEU A 584 -1.07 3.13 21.87
CA LEU A 584 -0.69 4.20 20.93
C LEU A 584 -1.93 4.83 20.31
N LEU A 585 -2.90 4.03 19.86
CA LEU A 585 -4.17 4.52 19.32
C LEU A 585 -4.91 5.37 20.36
N ALA A 586 -5.07 4.86 21.58
CA ALA A 586 -5.70 5.59 22.67
C ALA A 586 -5.00 6.93 22.93
N ARG A 587 -3.67 6.95 22.92
CA ARG A 587 -2.90 8.18 23.12
C ARG A 587 -3.08 9.19 21.99
N ILE A 588 -3.10 8.73 20.74
CA ILE A 588 -3.29 9.61 19.57
C ILE A 588 -4.70 10.19 19.55
N LEU A 589 -5.74 9.36 19.77
CA LEU A 589 -7.14 9.81 19.76
C LEU A 589 -7.41 10.84 20.86
N THR A 590 -6.91 10.58 22.07
CA THR A 590 -7.03 11.54 23.17
C THR A 590 -6.32 12.86 22.86
N THR A 591 -5.09 12.80 22.35
CA THR A 591 -4.37 14.02 21.95
C THR A 591 -5.09 14.77 20.84
N PHE A 592 -5.70 14.05 19.89
CA PHE A 592 -6.44 14.66 18.79
C PHE A 592 -7.68 15.40 19.29
N GLU A 593 -8.44 14.80 20.19
CA GLU A 593 -9.60 15.44 20.81
C GLU A 593 -9.24 16.70 21.60
N GLU A 594 -8.15 16.68 22.36
CA GLU A 594 -7.67 17.84 23.11
C GLU A 594 -7.29 19.00 22.18
N LEU A 595 -6.58 18.69 21.09
CA LEU A 595 -6.22 19.67 20.06
C LEU A 595 -7.46 20.22 19.32
N HIS A 596 -8.43 19.35 18.99
CA HIS A 596 -9.66 19.74 18.31
C HIS A 596 -10.53 20.64 19.20
N THR A 597 -10.75 20.25 20.45
CA THR A 597 -11.55 21.01 21.42
C THR A 597 -10.95 22.41 21.64
N ARG A 598 -9.62 22.46 21.81
CA ARG A 598 -8.91 23.74 21.91
C ARG A 598 -9.07 24.58 20.65
N PHE A 599 -8.89 23.97 19.48
CA PHE A 599 -9.01 24.66 18.18
C PHE A 599 -10.40 25.27 17.99
N LEU A 600 -11.47 24.58 18.35
CA LEU A 600 -12.84 25.13 18.30
C LEU A 600 -13.06 26.34 19.22
N ARG A 601 -12.25 26.48 20.28
CA ARG A 601 -12.33 27.61 21.21
C ARG A 601 -11.48 28.80 20.75
N THR A 602 -10.25 28.57 20.34
CA THR A 602 -9.26 29.64 20.11
C THR A 602 -8.86 29.84 18.65
N GLY A 603 -9.26 28.94 17.75
CA GLY A 603 -8.74 28.90 16.39
C GLY A 603 -7.26 28.55 16.33
N PHE A 604 -6.64 28.78 15.16
CA PHE A 604 -5.21 28.62 14.94
C PHE A 604 -4.44 29.85 15.47
N ASP A 605 -4.55 30.09 16.77
CA ASP A 605 -3.91 31.21 17.45
C ASP A 605 -2.38 31.09 17.47
N LYS A 606 -1.69 32.11 18.01
CA LYS A 606 -0.22 32.12 18.06
C LYS A 606 0.35 30.93 18.82
N THR A 607 -0.31 30.50 19.89
CA THR A 607 0.17 29.37 20.68
C THR A 607 -0.01 28.06 19.90
N PHE A 608 -1.09 27.92 19.14
CA PHE A 608 -1.32 26.78 18.26
C PHE A 608 -0.29 26.70 17.14
N GLU A 609 0.01 27.85 16.53
CA GLU A 609 1.04 28.01 15.53
C GLU A 609 2.42 27.61 16.07
N ASP A 610 2.78 28.04 17.28
CA ASP A 610 4.06 27.70 17.91
C ASP A 610 4.16 26.20 18.22
N MET A 611 3.07 25.58 18.70
CA MET A 611 3.00 24.12 18.87
C MET A 611 3.20 23.39 17.54
N TYR A 612 2.55 23.85 16.47
CA TYR A 612 2.68 23.25 15.14
C TYR A 612 4.13 23.36 14.63
N TYR A 613 4.75 24.54 14.71
CA TYR A 613 6.09 24.76 14.19
C TYR A 613 7.21 24.10 15.01
N SER A 614 6.99 23.79 16.29
CA SER A 614 7.97 23.08 17.13
C SER A 614 8.40 21.73 16.53
N ASP A 615 7.49 21.11 15.78
CA ASP A 615 7.69 19.80 15.14
C ASP A 615 7.61 19.83 13.61
N TRP A 616 7.74 21.00 13.00
CA TRP A 616 7.67 21.16 11.55
C TRP A 616 9.05 21.08 10.88
N LEU A 617 9.15 20.35 9.76
CA LEU A 617 10.43 20.13 9.07
C LEU A 617 10.93 21.33 8.25
N HIS A 618 10.05 22.27 7.90
CA HIS A 618 10.24 23.10 6.71
C HIS A 618 10.68 24.52 6.99
N MET A 619 10.72 24.93 8.27
CA MET A 619 10.95 26.33 8.62
C MET A 619 12.29 26.81 8.06
N HIS A 620 12.27 27.94 7.34
CA HIS A 620 13.42 28.57 6.69
C HIS A 620 14.08 27.75 5.57
N GLN A 621 13.49 26.63 5.15
CA GLN A 621 13.98 25.89 4.01
C GLN A 621 13.93 26.75 2.74
N VAL A 622 15.04 26.81 2.01
CA VAL A 622 15.07 27.41 0.67
C VAL A 622 14.61 26.38 -0.35
N VAL A 623 13.64 26.77 -1.16
CA VAL A 623 13.02 25.93 -2.19
C VAL A 623 13.01 26.65 -3.54
N THR A 624 12.92 25.87 -4.60
CA THR A 624 12.63 26.34 -5.96
C THR A 624 11.16 26.14 -6.26
N LEU A 625 10.49 27.19 -6.75
CA LEU A 625 9.10 27.16 -7.21
C LEU A 625 9.08 26.97 -8.74
N GLU A 626 8.85 25.74 -9.20
CA GLU A 626 9.01 25.37 -10.62
C GLU A 626 8.10 26.17 -11.55
N GLU A 627 6.83 26.33 -11.18
CA GLU A 627 5.83 27.06 -11.97
C GLU A 627 6.03 28.58 -11.97
N GLU A 628 6.71 29.11 -10.95
CA GLU A 628 6.97 30.55 -10.83
C GLU A 628 8.31 30.90 -11.49
N GLY A 629 8.54 30.35 -12.68
CA GLY A 629 9.77 30.55 -13.46
C GLY A 629 11.04 30.02 -12.77
N GLY A 630 10.91 29.04 -11.87
CA GLY A 630 12.03 28.55 -11.07
C GLY A 630 12.49 29.50 -9.96
N ALA A 631 11.62 30.41 -9.50
CA ALA A 631 11.94 31.35 -8.43
C ALA A 631 12.45 30.63 -7.18
N ARG A 632 13.51 31.16 -6.57
CA ARG A 632 13.97 30.72 -5.25
C ARG A 632 13.10 31.39 -4.18
N ALA A 633 12.66 30.63 -3.19
CA ALA A 633 11.87 31.15 -2.09
C ALA A 633 12.25 30.49 -0.76
N ARG A 634 12.06 31.19 0.35
CA ARG A 634 12.26 30.68 1.71
C ARG A 634 10.92 30.40 2.36
N ILE A 635 10.72 29.17 2.85
CA ILE A 635 9.51 28.80 3.59
C ILE A 635 9.43 29.58 4.91
N LYS A 636 8.26 30.14 5.19
CA LYS A 636 7.97 30.99 6.37
C LYS A 636 6.91 30.44 7.31
N GLY A 637 6.12 29.47 6.87
CA GLY A 637 4.99 28.98 7.65
C GLY A 637 3.80 28.61 6.78
N ILE A 638 2.62 28.68 7.38
CA ILE A 638 1.33 28.54 6.73
C ILE A 638 0.44 29.74 7.06
N THR A 639 -0.56 30.02 6.21
CA THR A 639 -1.60 31.01 6.54
C THR A 639 -2.47 30.50 7.69
N ARG A 640 -2.90 31.41 8.57
CA ARG A 640 -3.74 31.06 9.74
C ARG A 640 -5.21 30.79 9.39
N ASP A 641 -5.66 31.26 8.23
CA ASP A 641 -7.06 31.10 7.81
C ASP A 641 -7.26 29.85 6.92
N TYR A 642 -6.23 29.45 6.17
CA TYR A 642 -6.37 28.42 5.14
C TYR A 642 -5.27 27.35 5.14
N GLY A 643 -4.23 27.49 5.97
CA GLY A 643 -3.10 26.57 6.01
C GLY A 643 -2.25 26.56 4.73
N LEU A 644 -2.32 27.60 3.90
CA LEU A 644 -1.54 27.69 2.65
C LEU A 644 -0.06 27.88 2.97
N LEU A 645 0.83 27.16 2.28
CA LEU A 645 2.27 27.27 2.52
C LEU A 645 2.77 28.65 2.10
N LEU A 646 3.41 29.35 3.03
CA LEU A 646 3.99 30.68 2.82
C LEU A 646 5.46 30.54 2.40
N ALA A 647 5.80 31.10 1.24
CA ALA A 647 7.16 31.15 0.73
C ALA A 647 7.54 32.58 0.31
N GLU A 648 8.57 33.15 0.96
CA GLU A 648 9.08 34.50 0.65
C GLU A 648 10.12 34.40 -0.47
N GLU A 649 9.89 35.07 -1.60
CA GLU A 649 10.79 35.06 -2.74
C GLU A 649 12.15 35.69 -2.39
N LEU A 650 13.20 35.08 -2.95
CA LEU A 650 14.58 35.47 -2.75
C LEU A 650 15.18 35.99 -4.06
N GLY A 651 15.82 37.15 -3.99
CA GLY A 651 16.60 37.73 -5.08
C GLY A 651 18.07 37.31 -5.02
N TRP A 652 18.94 38.19 -5.50
CA TRP A 652 20.39 37.96 -5.49
C TRP A 652 20.92 37.82 -4.04
N ASP A 653 21.85 36.88 -3.82
CA ASP A 653 22.40 36.50 -2.50
C ASP A 653 21.35 36.09 -1.44
N ASP A 654 20.26 35.42 -1.85
CA ASP A 654 19.20 34.94 -0.95
C ASP A 654 18.54 36.05 -0.09
N ARG A 655 18.57 37.30 -0.58
CA ARG A 655 17.92 38.45 0.03
C ARG A 655 16.41 38.45 -0.26
N PRO A 656 15.54 38.68 0.74
CA PRO A 656 14.10 38.80 0.51
C PRO A 656 13.74 39.88 -0.51
N THR A 657 12.85 39.56 -1.46
CA THR A 657 12.29 40.58 -2.38
C THR A 657 11.08 41.30 -1.78
N GLY A 658 10.52 40.77 -0.69
CA GLY A 658 9.26 41.21 -0.08
C GLY A 658 8.01 40.57 -0.71
N ARG A 659 8.15 39.82 -1.80
CA ARG A 659 7.05 39.05 -2.40
C ARG A 659 6.82 37.76 -1.63
N ILE A 660 5.57 37.46 -1.29
CA ILE A 660 5.17 36.24 -0.59
C ILE A 660 4.22 35.44 -1.47
N TRP A 661 4.55 34.17 -1.68
CA TRP A 661 3.74 33.18 -2.36
C TRP A 661 2.91 32.39 -1.34
N GLN A 662 1.64 32.14 -1.68
CA GLN A 662 0.74 31.28 -0.91
C GLN A 662 0.39 30.05 -1.74
N LEU A 663 0.86 28.87 -1.32
CA LEU A 663 0.80 27.66 -2.13
C LEU A 663 -0.21 26.67 -1.55
N GLN A 664 -1.18 26.26 -2.36
CA GLN A 664 -2.22 25.30 -1.97
C GLN A 664 -1.72 23.85 -2.05
N SER A 665 -2.15 23.04 -1.09
CA SER A 665 -1.68 21.67 -0.90
C SER A 665 -2.20 20.66 -1.93
N ASP A 666 -3.34 20.93 -2.55
CA ASP A 666 -3.91 20.04 -3.56
C ASP A 666 -3.28 20.28 -4.93
N SER A 667 -3.00 21.54 -5.26
CA SER A 667 -2.39 21.95 -6.53
C SER A 667 -0.87 21.76 -6.56
N ASN A 668 -0.19 21.70 -5.42
CA ASN A 668 1.27 21.64 -5.33
C ASN A 668 1.78 20.37 -4.65
N SER A 669 2.91 19.86 -5.12
CA SER A 669 3.73 18.82 -4.50
C SER A 669 5.02 19.44 -3.97
N PHE A 670 5.39 19.08 -2.75
CA PHE A 670 6.62 19.54 -2.10
C PHE A 670 7.60 18.37 -1.92
N ASP A 671 8.62 18.33 -2.78
CA ASP A 671 9.80 17.48 -2.63
C ASP A 671 10.84 18.22 -1.77
N PHE A 672 10.65 18.11 -0.46
CA PHE A 672 11.52 18.78 0.51
C PHE A 672 12.96 18.23 0.49
N LEU A 673 13.20 17.00 0.01
CA LEU A 673 14.55 16.44 -0.09
C LEU A 673 15.35 17.12 -1.21
N ARG A 674 14.67 17.56 -2.27
CA ARG A 674 15.26 18.33 -3.37
C ARG A 674 15.10 19.84 -3.21
N GLY A 675 14.37 20.29 -2.18
CA GLY A 675 14.00 21.70 -2.03
C GLY A 675 13.16 22.19 -3.21
N LEU A 676 12.19 21.41 -3.67
CA LEU A 676 11.42 21.72 -4.88
C LEU A 676 9.92 21.72 -4.58
N VAL A 677 9.24 22.77 -5.01
CA VAL A 677 7.78 22.83 -5.07
C VAL A 677 7.34 22.91 -6.53
N ARG A 678 6.46 21.99 -6.92
CA ARG A 678 5.95 21.87 -8.29
C ARG A 678 4.45 21.66 -8.32
N ARG A 679 3.78 21.98 -9.42
CA ARG A 679 2.36 21.66 -9.58
C ARG A 679 2.15 20.15 -9.66
N LYS A 680 1.04 19.66 -9.12
CA LYS A 680 0.58 18.30 -9.44
C LYS A 680 -0.03 18.33 -10.84
N VAL A 681 0.51 17.47 -11.72
CA VAL A 681 -0.04 17.19 -13.06
C VAL A 681 -1.25 16.29 -12.92
#